data_AF-A0A8J5FAG0-F1
#
_entry.id   AF-A0A8J5FAG0-F1
#
_cell.length_a   1.000
_cell.length_b   1.000
_cell.length_c   1.000
_cell.angle_alpha   90.00
_cell.angle_beta   90.00
_cell.angle_gamma   90.00
#
_symmetry.space_group_name_H-M   'P 1'
#
loop_
_entity.id
_entity.type
_entity.pdbx_description
1 polymer ?
#
loop_
_entity_poly.entity_id
_entity_poly.type
_entity_poly.pdbx_seq_one_letter_code
_entity_poly.pdbx_strand_id
1 'polypeptide(L)'
;MRTRSLPPRVLSKAFSSTSAAALAAHFGRVIDTSSLASWNSIIADLARAGDSIHALRAFASLRRLHLRPDCSSFAPALKSAAALASLESGRQLHLLSLRFGLLPDLFVASSLIDMYAKCRELADARRAFDESRHRNAVIWTAMVTGYVCNNAPRDAVFLFKDFLSDEGAVGVDSVAAVAVLSACSRVSSMKASAAVHALVVKAGLDMDVGVGNTLTDAYAKGGDLSLARKVFDGMIEKDVVSWNSMIALSAQNGLSGEAIELYAKMSSDGGKRHNAITLSAVLLACAHAGTLQIGKCIHNQVVRLGLEENVYVGTSVVDMYCKCGRVGTANKAFDRIKEKNILSWSAMIAGYGMHGLGREALEVFHEMKRSGEKPNYITFVSVLAACSHSGLVDEGRYWLNAMKKDFNIDPGVEHYGCIVDLLGRAGCLNEAYELVNEMKVEPDSVVWGALLSACRIHKNIQLGEISARKLFKLDPKNCGYYVLLANMYADVGKWGDVERMRVLIKNKGLVKPPGHSSVDLRGKVHVFLVGDRRHPQHKEIYAYLEELRIRMQEAGYVPDTGSVHHDVNEEEKETVLHVHSEKLAVAFAIMNTASGTTVNIIKNLRVCGDCHTAIKLIAKLVDREIVIRDSHRFHHFKDGSCSCGDYW
;
A
#
# COMPACT_ATOMS: atom_id res chain seq x y z
N MET A 1 -44.17 -4.97 34.10
CA MET A 1 -44.72 -3.89 33.25
C MET A 1 -43.70 -3.55 32.17
N ARG A 2 -44.15 -3.41 30.91
CA ARG A 2 -43.32 -3.31 29.70
C ARG A 2 -42.38 -2.10 29.74
N THR A 3 -41.06 -2.34 29.70
CA THR A 3 -40.03 -1.33 29.44
C THR A 3 -40.03 -0.98 27.94
N ARG A 4 -40.47 0.23 27.59
CA ARG A 4 -40.30 0.77 26.22
C ARG A 4 -38.90 1.38 26.10
N SER A 5 -38.06 0.81 25.25
CA SER A 5 -36.82 1.44 24.82
C SER A 5 -37.11 2.68 23.97
N LEU A 6 -36.44 3.79 24.28
CA LEU A 6 -36.53 5.06 23.52
C LEU A 6 -35.31 5.21 22.59
N PRO A 7 -35.48 5.85 21.41
CA PRO A 7 -34.43 5.93 20.40
C PRO A 7 -33.30 6.91 20.79
N PRO A 8 -32.04 6.59 20.43
CA PRO A 8 -30.83 7.26 20.94
C PRO A 8 -30.66 8.74 20.51
N ARG A 9 -31.40 9.20 19.49
CA ARG A 9 -31.22 10.55 18.91
C ARG A 9 -31.86 11.69 19.72
N VAL A 10 -32.76 11.42 20.66
CA VAL A 10 -33.45 12.46 21.43
C VAL A 10 -32.60 12.97 22.61
N LEU A 11 -31.64 12.16 23.07
CA LEU A 11 -30.81 12.46 24.25
C LEU A 11 -29.61 13.37 23.96
N SER A 12 -29.15 13.53 22.72
CA SER A 12 -27.85 14.21 22.48
C SER A 12 -27.90 15.75 22.43
N LYS A 13 -29.07 16.37 22.19
CA LYS A 13 -29.16 17.82 21.95
C LYS A 13 -29.44 18.70 23.18
N ALA A 14 -29.75 18.13 24.35
CA ALA A 14 -30.28 18.89 25.50
C ALA A 14 -29.28 19.19 26.64
N PHE A 15 -28.02 18.72 26.57
CA PHE A 15 -27.18 18.58 27.78
C PHE A 15 -25.92 19.48 27.88
N SER A 16 -25.88 20.62 27.20
CA SER A 16 -24.63 21.40 27.11
C SER A 16 -24.34 22.37 28.27
N SER A 17 -25.21 22.61 29.26
CA SER A 17 -24.88 23.57 30.36
C SER A 17 -25.72 23.50 31.66
N THR A 18 -26.24 22.35 32.05
CA THR A 18 -27.16 22.25 33.21
C THR A 18 -26.49 21.87 34.54
N SER A 19 -26.94 22.50 35.65
CA SER A 19 -26.48 22.23 37.01
C SER A 19 -26.84 20.82 37.51
N ALA A 20 -26.14 20.32 38.52
CA ALA A 20 -26.27 18.96 39.05
C ALA A 20 -27.71 18.60 39.51
N ALA A 21 -28.44 19.56 40.08
CA ALA A 21 -29.83 19.38 40.49
C ALA A 21 -30.79 19.28 39.28
N ALA A 22 -30.48 20.00 38.18
CA ALA A 22 -31.24 19.93 36.94
C ALA A 22 -31.03 18.60 36.20
N LEU A 23 -29.84 18.00 36.27
CA LEU A 23 -29.57 16.68 35.70
C LEU A 23 -30.33 15.56 36.45
N ALA A 24 -30.32 15.59 37.79
CA ALA A 24 -31.09 14.65 38.60
C ALA A 24 -32.60 14.80 38.38
N ALA A 25 -33.11 16.03 38.23
CA ALA A 25 -34.51 16.29 37.86
C ALA A 25 -34.84 15.84 36.42
N HIS A 26 -33.88 15.91 35.50
CA HIS A 26 -34.03 15.43 34.12
C HIS A 26 -34.08 13.89 34.07
N PHE A 27 -33.20 13.19 34.79
CA PHE A 27 -33.26 11.74 34.94
C PHE A 27 -34.50 11.29 35.73
N GLY A 28 -34.95 12.07 36.73
CA GLY A 28 -36.17 11.79 37.50
C GLY A 28 -37.47 11.89 36.72
N ARG A 29 -37.46 12.38 35.48
CA ARG A 29 -38.60 12.26 34.55
C ARG A 29 -38.64 10.90 33.83
N VAL A 30 -37.58 10.11 33.90
CA VAL A 30 -37.36 8.90 33.09
C VAL A 30 -37.08 7.65 33.95
N ILE A 31 -36.57 7.82 35.18
CA ILE A 31 -36.23 6.73 36.09
C ILE A 31 -36.58 7.02 37.54
N ASP A 32 -36.71 5.94 38.32
CA ASP A 32 -36.74 6.00 39.77
C ASP A 32 -35.35 6.40 40.31
N THR A 33 -35.25 7.64 40.77
CA THR A 33 -34.00 8.25 41.28
C THR A 33 -33.53 7.65 42.61
N SER A 34 -34.38 6.90 43.30
CA SER A 34 -34.06 6.22 44.56
C SER A 34 -33.47 4.82 44.34
N SER A 35 -33.61 4.26 43.14
CA SER A 35 -33.19 2.90 42.81
C SER A 35 -31.80 2.83 42.18
N LEU A 36 -30.88 2.14 42.85
CA LEU A 36 -29.53 1.87 42.32
C LEU A 36 -29.58 1.12 40.98
N ALA A 37 -30.49 0.17 40.83
CA ALA A 37 -30.65 -0.61 39.60
C ALA A 37 -31.01 0.27 38.39
N SER A 38 -31.85 1.29 38.60
CA SER A 38 -32.24 2.23 37.54
C SER A 38 -31.04 3.07 37.07
N TRP A 39 -30.21 3.53 38.00
CA TRP A 39 -28.97 4.23 37.67
C TRP A 39 -27.95 3.33 36.98
N ASN A 40 -27.78 2.09 37.44
CA ASN A 40 -26.89 1.10 36.82
C ASN A 40 -27.25 0.86 35.35
N SER A 41 -28.54 0.68 35.05
CA SER A 41 -29.03 0.52 33.67
C SER A 41 -28.66 1.73 32.81
N ILE A 42 -28.96 2.95 33.27
CA ILE A 42 -28.67 4.18 32.50
C ILE A 42 -27.17 4.36 32.26
N ILE A 43 -26.34 4.18 33.28
CA ILE A 43 -24.89 4.35 33.15
C ILE A 43 -24.35 3.34 32.15
N ALA A 44 -24.82 2.09 32.20
CA ALA A 44 -24.44 1.05 31.24
C ALA A 44 -24.96 1.33 29.82
N ASP A 45 -26.20 1.81 29.67
CA ASP A 45 -26.80 2.16 28.37
C ASP A 45 -26.06 3.33 27.71
N LEU A 46 -25.77 4.39 28.46
CA LEU A 46 -25.01 5.55 27.98
C LEU A 46 -23.59 5.15 27.58
N ALA A 47 -22.91 4.35 28.41
CA ALA A 47 -21.58 3.84 28.10
C ALA A 47 -21.59 2.96 26.83
N ARG A 48 -22.58 2.08 26.67
CA ARG A 48 -22.75 1.24 25.46
C ARG A 48 -23.09 2.07 24.22
N ALA A 49 -23.82 3.17 24.37
CA ALA A 49 -24.13 4.10 23.30
C ALA A 49 -22.95 5.00 22.90
N GLY A 50 -21.83 4.93 23.63
CA GLY A 50 -20.65 5.79 23.41
C GLY A 50 -20.78 7.19 23.98
N ASP A 51 -21.84 7.49 24.73
CA ASP A 51 -22.02 8.77 25.41
C ASP A 51 -21.32 8.78 26.77
N SER A 52 -20.00 8.68 26.70
CA SER A 52 -19.11 8.53 27.85
C SER A 52 -19.16 9.71 28.83
N ILE A 53 -19.42 10.93 28.34
CA ILE A 53 -19.51 12.13 29.18
C ILE A 53 -20.77 12.05 30.06
N HIS A 54 -21.91 11.69 29.48
CA HIS A 54 -23.16 11.59 30.26
C HIS A 54 -23.16 10.36 31.17
N ALA A 55 -22.54 9.25 30.78
CA ALA A 55 -22.34 8.10 31.66
C ALA A 55 -21.57 8.49 32.95
N LEU A 56 -20.47 9.24 32.81
CA LEU A 56 -19.70 9.74 33.95
C LEU A 56 -20.50 10.75 34.81
N ARG A 57 -21.28 11.63 34.18
CA ARG A 57 -22.16 12.57 34.88
C ARG A 57 -23.29 11.88 35.64
N ALA A 58 -23.87 10.82 35.07
CA ALA A 58 -24.88 9.99 35.72
C ALA A 58 -24.29 9.28 36.95
N PHE A 59 -23.08 8.71 36.81
CA PHE A 59 -22.34 8.13 37.94
C PHE A 59 -22.07 9.15 39.07
N ALA A 60 -21.66 10.37 38.72
CA ALA A 60 -21.48 11.44 39.70
C ALA A 60 -22.80 11.83 40.40
N SER A 61 -23.93 11.77 39.68
CA SER A 61 -25.26 12.10 40.22
C SER A 61 -25.77 11.03 41.17
N LEU A 62 -25.59 9.74 40.86
CA LEU A 62 -25.86 8.61 41.76
C LEU A 62 -25.17 8.83 43.12
N ARG A 63 -23.90 9.26 43.11
CA ARG A 63 -23.14 9.51 44.34
C ARG A 63 -23.64 10.72 45.14
N ARG A 64 -24.06 11.79 44.45
CA ARG A 64 -24.63 12.98 45.11
C ARG A 64 -25.97 12.69 45.79
N LEU A 65 -26.71 11.68 45.31
CA LEU A 65 -27.92 11.17 45.96
C LEU A 65 -27.63 10.19 47.10
N HIS A 66 -26.37 10.06 47.52
CA HIS A 66 -25.92 9.16 48.58
C HIS A 66 -26.24 7.67 48.35
N LEU A 67 -26.53 7.29 47.11
CA LEU A 67 -26.61 5.88 46.72
C LEU A 67 -25.20 5.29 46.69
N ARG A 68 -25.04 4.09 47.24
CA ARG A 68 -23.76 3.37 47.25
C ARG A 68 -23.55 2.71 45.88
N PRO A 69 -22.57 3.14 45.06
CA PRO A 69 -22.31 2.49 43.79
C PRO A 69 -21.72 1.10 43.99
N ASP A 70 -21.97 0.21 43.03
CA ASP A 70 -21.51 -1.17 43.00
C ASP A 70 -20.70 -1.46 41.72
N CYS A 71 -20.28 -2.71 41.54
CA CYS A 71 -19.51 -3.11 40.35
C CYS A 71 -20.25 -2.82 39.03
N SER A 72 -21.59 -2.85 39.04
CA SER A 72 -22.43 -2.56 37.87
C SER A 72 -22.49 -1.06 37.53
N SER A 73 -22.29 -0.17 38.50
CA SER A 73 -22.10 1.27 38.24
C SER A 73 -20.66 1.61 37.83
N PHE A 74 -19.67 0.99 38.49
CA PHE A 74 -18.25 1.33 38.34
C PHE A 74 -17.67 0.85 37.01
N ALA A 75 -17.95 -0.38 36.59
CA ALA A 75 -17.36 -0.93 35.36
C ALA A 75 -17.72 -0.10 34.10
N PRO A 76 -18.99 0.30 33.86
CA PRO A 76 -19.31 1.14 32.70
C PRO A 76 -18.80 2.59 32.84
N ALA A 77 -18.71 3.13 34.06
CA ALA A 77 -18.10 4.44 34.29
C ALA A 77 -16.59 4.44 33.95
N LEU A 78 -15.86 3.39 34.34
CA LEU A 78 -14.46 3.20 33.98
C LEU A 78 -14.27 3.03 32.47
N LYS A 79 -15.12 2.23 31.81
CA LYS A 79 -15.13 2.10 30.34
C LYS A 79 -15.39 3.44 29.64
N SER A 80 -16.23 4.29 30.22
CA SER A 80 -16.50 5.64 29.71
C SER A 80 -15.28 6.55 29.85
N ALA A 81 -14.59 6.51 30.99
CA ALA A 81 -13.32 7.22 31.17
C ALA A 81 -12.26 6.74 30.17
N ALA A 82 -12.19 5.41 29.94
CA ALA A 82 -11.30 4.79 28.97
C ALA A 82 -11.57 5.26 27.52
N ALA A 83 -12.84 5.30 27.13
CA ALA A 83 -13.27 5.76 25.81
C ALA A 83 -12.96 7.25 25.56
N LEU A 84 -12.93 8.07 26.63
CA LEU A 84 -12.51 9.47 26.57
C LEU A 84 -10.99 9.66 26.69
N ALA A 85 -10.22 8.59 26.92
CA ALA A 85 -8.82 8.64 27.32
C ALA A 85 -8.56 9.62 28.50
N SER A 86 -9.54 9.73 29.41
CA SER A 86 -9.51 10.68 30.53
C SER A 86 -8.86 10.03 31.76
N LEU A 87 -7.53 10.15 31.85
CA LEU A 87 -6.76 9.62 32.98
C LEU A 87 -7.20 10.20 34.34
N GLU A 88 -7.58 11.48 34.39
CA GLU A 88 -8.04 12.13 35.63
C GLU A 88 -9.30 11.46 36.19
N SER A 89 -10.37 11.40 35.38
CA SER A 89 -11.61 10.72 35.75
C SER A 89 -11.37 9.24 36.12
N GLY A 90 -10.50 8.57 35.37
CA GLY A 90 -10.10 7.19 35.63
C GLY A 90 -9.44 6.99 37.00
N ARG A 91 -8.47 7.85 37.36
CA ARG A 91 -7.81 7.82 38.68
C ARG A 91 -8.78 8.12 39.82
N GLN A 92 -9.70 9.07 39.62
CA GLN A 92 -10.75 9.35 40.61
C GLN A 92 -11.65 8.13 40.83
N LEU A 93 -12.09 7.47 39.75
CA LEU A 93 -12.89 6.25 39.83
C LEU A 93 -12.14 5.10 40.49
N HIS A 94 -10.83 4.95 40.22
CA HIS A 94 -9.99 3.95 40.86
C HIS A 94 -9.86 4.18 42.38
N LEU A 95 -9.60 5.42 42.81
CA LEU A 95 -9.55 5.75 44.25
C LEU A 95 -10.91 5.52 44.93
N LEU A 96 -12.01 5.75 44.21
CA LEU A 96 -13.34 5.49 44.73
C LEU A 96 -13.62 3.99 44.83
N SER A 97 -13.25 3.17 43.84
CA SER A 97 -13.44 1.72 43.91
C SER A 97 -12.65 1.11 45.08
N LEU A 98 -11.46 1.64 45.37
CA LEU A 98 -10.69 1.33 46.58
C LEU A 98 -11.49 1.63 47.85
N ARG A 99 -12.02 2.86 47.96
CA ARG A 99 -12.80 3.29 49.14
C ARG A 99 -14.06 2.45 49.36
N PHE A 100 -14.71 1.98 48.31
CA PHE A 100 -15.93 1.16 48.41
C PHE A 100 -15.64 -0.34 48.57
N GLY A 101 -14.37 -0.76 48.55
CA GLY A 101 -13.96 -2.16 48.70
C GLY A 101 -14.25 -3.03 47.46
N LEU A 102 -14.31 -2.42 46.28
CA LEU A 102 -14.71 -3.08 45.04
C LEU A 102 -13.53 -3.55 44.17
N LEU A 103 -12.28 -3.35 44.61
CA LEU A 103 -11.10 -3.85 43.86
C LEU A 103 -11.06 -5.38 43.66
N PRO A 104 -11.51 -6.22 44.62
CA PRO A 104 -11.53 -7.67 44.40
C PRO A 104 -12.51 -8.12 43.33
N ASP A 105 -13.43 -7.25 42.89
CA ASP A 105 -14.41 -7.56 41.85
C ASP A 105 -13.75 -7.59 40.46
N LEU A 106 -13.93 -8.71 39.74
CA LEU A 106 -13.28 -8.98 38.46
C LEU A 106 -13.73 -8.02 37.34
N PHE A 107 -14.97 -7.54 37.37
CA PHE A 107 -15.49 -6.59 36.37
C PHE A 107 -14.90 -5.19 36.55
N VAL A 108 -14.72 -4.78 37.81
CA VAL A 108 -14.05 -3.51 38.14
C VAL A 108 -12.57 -3.60 37.79
N ALA A 109 -11.88 -4.68 38.19
CA ALA A 109 -10.46 -4.90 37.91
C ALA A 109 -10.15 -4.90 36.39
N SER A 110 -10.91 -5.67 35.59
CA SER A 110 -10.73 -5.70 34.13
C SER A 110 -11.01 -4.33 33.48
N SER A 111 -12.02 -3.60 33.96
CA SER A 111 -12.33 -2.25 33.46
C SER A 111 -11.27 -1.21 33.86
N LEU A 112 -10.62 -1.37 35.02
CA LEU A 112 -9.47 -0.55 35.44
C LEU A 112 -8.26 -0.79 34.53
N ILE A 113 -7.94 -2.05 34.21
CA ILE A 113 -6.85 -2.41 33.30
C ILE A 113 -7.09 -1.79 31.91
N ASP A 114 -8.28 -1.97 31.32
CA ASP A 114 -8.64 -1.36 30.02
C ASP A 114 -8.55 0.17 30.06
N MET A 115 -9.02 0.80 31.15
CA MET A 115 -8.96 2.25 31.33
C MET A 115 -7.53 2.77 31.32
N TYR A 116 -6.65 2.22 32.15
CA TYR A 116 -5.26 2.63 32.19
C TYR A 116 -4.53 2.34 30.88
N ALA A 117 -4.78 1.17 30.27
CA ALA A 117 -4.19 0.82 28.99
C ALA A 117 -4.58 1.80 27.86
N LYS A 118 -5.86 2.19 27.76
CA LYS A 118 -6.33 3.17 26.77
C LYS A 118 -5.84 4.60 27.05
N CYS A 119 -5.58 4.93 28.33
CA CYS A 119 -4.93 6.18 28.72
C CYS A 119 -3.40 6.17 28.53
N ARG A 120 -2.83 5.11 27.95
CA ARG A 120 -1.39 4.91 27.73
C ARG A 120 -0.54 4.79 29.02
N GLU A 121 -1.18 4.45 30.14
CA GLU A 121 -0.54 4.23 31.43
C GLU A 121 -0.36 2.72 31.68
N LEU A 122 0.50 2.09 30.88
CA LEU A 122 0.68 0.63 30.91
C LEU A 122 1.21 0.10 32.26
N ALA A 123 2.01 0.90 32.97
CA ALA A 123 2.52 0.53 34.30
C ALA A 123 1.37 0.48 35.33
N ASP A 124 0.45 1.45 35.30
CA ASP A 124 -0.72 1.49 36.18
C ASP A 124 -1.66 0.32 35.87
N ALA A 125 -1.87 0.00 34.59
CA ALA A 125 -2.63 -1.17 34.15
C ALA A 125 -2.00 -2.47 34.67
N ARG A 126 -0.67 -2.60 34.58
CA ARG A 126 0.06 -3.77 35.06
C ARG A 126 -0.07 -3.95 36.57
N ARG A 127 0.01 -2.87 37.35
CA ARG A 127 -0.20 -2.94 38.81
C ARG A 127 -1.60 -3.42 39.16
N ALA A 128 -2.63 -2.89 38.50
CA ALA A 128 -4.02 -3.34 38.71
C ALA A 128 -4.21 -4.84 38.38
N PHE A 129 -3.51 -5.33 37.34
CA PHE A 129 -3.47 -6.74 36.99
C PHE A 129 -2.75 -7.59 38.05
N ASP A 130 -1.61 -7.12 38.56
CA ASP A 130 -0.82 -7.85 39.57
C ASP A 130 -1.54 -7.91 40.93
N GLU A 131 -2.26 -6.86 41.32
CA GLU A 131 -3.05 -6.78 42.57
C GLU A 131 -4.30 -7.66 42.58
N SER A 132 -4.74 -8.16 41.41
CA SER A 132 -5.90 -9.04 41.29
C SER A 132 -5.59 -10.44 41.83
N ARG A 133 -6.17 -10.80 42.99
CA ARG A 133 -5.88 -12.06 43.72
C ARG A 133 -6.33 -13.33 43.00
N HIS A 134 -7.43 -13.26 42.24
CA HIS A 134 -7.91 -14.36 41.39
C HIS A 134 -8.04 -13.84 39.96
N ARG A 135 -7.10 -14.22 39.10
CA ARG A 135 -7.12 -13.84 37.70
C ARG A 135 -7.88 -14.92 36.95
N ASN A 136 -8.89 -14.51 36.20
CA ASN A 136 -9.58 -15.37 35.25
C ASN A 136 -9.25 -14.93 33.82
N ALA A 137 -9.71 -15.70 32.84
CA ALA A 137 -9.57 -15.37 31.42
C ALA A 137 -9.86 -13.90 31.05
N VAL A 138 -10.85 -13.25 31.68
CA VAL A 138 -11.22 -11.85 31.40
C VAL A 138 -10.11 -10.87 31.82
N ILE A 139 -9.51 -11.06 33.00
CA ILE A 139 -8.41 -10.21 33.49
C ILE A 139 -7.14 -10.41 32.65
N TRP A 140 -6.82 -11.67 32.32
CA TRP A 140 -5.70 -11.99 31.42
C TRP A 140 -5.88 -11.34 30.04
N THR A 141 -7.07 -11.47 29.46
CA THR A 141 -7.40 -10.87 28.15
C THR A 141 -7.30 -9.35 28.15
N ALA A 142 -7.79 -8.69 29.21
CA ALA A 142 -7.70 -7.24 29.36
C ALA A 142 -6.23 -6.76 29.36
N MET A 143 -5.35 -7.48 30.05
CA MET A 143 -3.94 -7.11 30.12
C MET A 143 -3.18 -7.43 28.82
N VAL A 144 -3.44 -8.58 28.19
CA VAL A 144 -2.87 -8.92 26.87
C VAL A 144 -3.27 -7.85 25.83
N THR A 145 -4.55 -7.48 25.80
CA THR A 145 -5.05 -6.40 24.94
C THR A 145 -4.38 -5.07 25.26
N GLY A 146 -4.18 -4.77 26.55
CA GLY A 146 -3.51 -3.56 27.00
C GLY A 146 -2.06 -3.43 26.49
N TYR A 147 -1.29 -4.52 26.52
CA TYR A 147 0.05 -4.57 25.93
C TYR A 147 0.02 -4.35 24.42
N VAL A 148 -0.93 -4.97 23.70
CA VAL A 148 -1.10 -4.78 22.25
C VAL A 148 -1.44 -3.32 21.92
N CYS A 149 -2.39 -2.71 22.61
CA CYS A 149 -2.77 -1.30 22.39
C CYS A 149 -1.63 -0.32 22.65
N ASN A 150 -0.67 -0.67 23.51
CA ASN A 150 0.49 0.15 23.87
C ASN A 150 1.78 -0.22 23.10
N ASN A 151 1.65 -0.91 21.96
CA ASN A 151 2.75 -1.27 21.08
C ASN A 151 3.85 -2.14 21.75
N ALA A 152 3.46 -2.99 22.70
CA ALA A 152 4.33 -3.95 23.37
C ALA A 152 3.92 -5.41 23.02
N PRO A 153 3.99 -5.82 21.74
CA PRO A 153 3.43 -7.09 21.29
C PRO A 153 4.25 -8.31 21.76
N ARG A 154 5.54 -8.15 22.09
CA ARG A 154 6.35 -9.25 22.65
C ARG A 154 5.89 -9.59 24.07
N ASP A 155 5.69 -8.58 24.90
CA ASP A 155 5.21 -8.74 26.28
C ASP A 155 3.79 -9.34 26.30
N ALA A 156 2.94 -8.95 25.34
CA ALA A 156 1.62 -9.56 25.16
C ALA A 156 1.70 -11.08 24.91
N VAL A 157 2.61 -11.52 24.03
CA VAL A 157 2.80 -12.96 23.73
C VAL A 157 3.37 -13.71 24.95
N PHE A 158 4.31 -13.12 25.69
CA PHE A 158 4.82 -13.72 26.92
C PHE A 158 3.75 -13.83 28.00
N LEU A 159 2.98 -12.76 28.22
CA LEU A 159 1.88 -12.78 29.19
C LEU A 159 0.82 -13.82 28.81
N PHE A 160 0.55 -14.01 27.51
CA PHE A 160 -0.39 -15.04 27.06
C PHE A 160 0.12 -16.46 27.37
N LYS A 161 1.43 -16.69 27.41
CA LYS A 161 1.99 -17.97 27.85
C LYS A 161 1.72 -18.23 29.33
N ASP A 162 1.79 -17.18 30.16
CA ASP A 162 1.46 -17.27 31.57
C ASP A 162 -0.05 -17.52 31.76
N PHE A 163 -0.90 -16.84 30.98
CA PHE A 163 -2.34 -17.10 30.93
C PHE A 163 -2.65 -18.57 30.64
N LEU A 164 -2.02 -19.17 29.62
CA LEU A 164 -2.19 -20.59 29.30
C LEU A 164 -1.72 -21.53 30.42
N SER A 165 -0.76 -21.10 31.24
CA SER A 165 -0.23 -21.91 32.33
C SER A 165 -1.15 -21.90 33.55
N ASP A 166 -1.91 -20.82 33.75
CA ASP A 166 -2.84 -20.62 34.88
C ASP A 166 -4.25 -21.18 34.56
N GLU A 167 -4.82 -20.77 33.43
CA GLU A 167 -6.23 -21.06 33.07
C GLU A 167 -6.39 -22.21 32.05
N GLY A 168 -5.28 -22.63 31.44
CA GLY A 168 -5.27 -23.65 30.40
C GLY A 168 -5.89 -23.18 29.07
N ALA A 169 -5.87 -24.09 28.08
CA ALA A 169 -6.38 -23.80 26.73
C ALA A 169 -7.90 -23.56 26.68
N VAL A 170 -8.66 -24.15 27.61
CA VAL A 170 -10.13 -24.05 27.67
C VAL A 170 -10.58 -22.66 28.15
N GLY A 171 -9.73 -21.95 28.91
CA GLY A 171 -10.02 -20.59 29.35
C GLY A 171 -9.88 -19.54 28.26
N VAL A 172 -9.31 -19.87 27.10
CA VAL A 172 -9.10 -18.92 26.00
C VAL A 172 -10.40 -18.73 25.23
N ASP A 173 -10.87 -17.49 25.14
CA ASP A 173 -12.02 -17.09 24.31
C ASP A 173 -11.57 -16.42 23.00
N SER A 174 -12.53 -16.09 22.13
CA SER A 174 -12.26 -15.41 20.86
C SER A 174 -11.53 -14.07 21.04
N VAL A 175 -11.82 -13.32 22.11
CA VAL A 175 -11.23 -11.99 22.36
C VAL A 175 -9.75 -12.14 22.72
N ALA A 176 -9.43 -13.10 23.60
CA ALA A 176 -8.08 -13.43 23.98
C ALA A 176 -7.25 -13.93 22.78
N ALA A 177 -7.84 -14.81 21.97
CA ALA A 177 -7.22 -15.33 20.76
C ALA A 177 -6.92 -14.20 19.75
N VAL A 178 -7.88 -13.31 19.48
CA VAL A 178 -7.67 -12.15 18.60
C VAL A 178 -6.59 -11.21 19.15
N ALA A 179 -6.55 -10.96 20.46
CA ALA A 179 -5.55 -10.10 21.07
C ALA A 179 -4.13 -10.67 20.91
N VAL A 180 -3.91 -11.94 21.24
CA VAL A 180 -2.57 -12.55 21.08
C VAL A 180 -2.19 -12.73 19.61
N LEU A 181 -3.12 -13.07 18.71
CA LEU A 181 -2.84 -13.15 17.27
C LEU A 181 -2.45 -11.79 16.69
N SER A 182 -3.11 -10.71 17.13
CA SER A 182 -2.74 -9.34 16.78
C SER A 182 -1.33 -9.01 17.26
N ALA A 183 -0.91 -9.53 18.42
CA ALA A 183 0.46 -9.42 18.89
C ALA A 183 1.43 -10.21 18.00
N CYS A 184 1.12 -11.46 17.67
CA CYS A 184 1.93 -12.30 16.77
C CYS A 184 2.12 -11.67 15.39
N SER A 185 1.04 -11.11 14.83
CA SER A 185 1.02 -10.34 13.57
C SER A 185 2.04 -9.19 13.58
N ARG A 186 2.15 -8.45 14.70
CA ARG A 186 3.11 -7.33 14.85
C ARG A 186 4.53 -7.76 15.13
N VAL A 187 4.73 -8.93 15.73
CA VAL A 187 6.07 -9.52 15.93
C VAL A 187 6.56 -10.22 14.65
N SER A 188 5.67 -10.46 13.68
CA SER A 188 5.94 -11.25 12.46
C SER A 188 6.54 -12.63 12.77
N SER A 189 6.14 -13.25 13.89
CA SER A 189 6.66 -14.56 14.32
C SER A 189 5.76 -15.69 13.83
N MET A 190 6.18 -16.36 12.76
CA MET A 190 5.46 -17.49 12.17
C MET A 190 5.25 -18.64 13.17
N LYS A 191 6.25 -18.90 14.03
CA LYS A 191 6.16 -19.95 15.05
C LYS A 191 5.08 -19.64 16.09
N ALA A 192 4.98 -18.38 16.52
CA ALA A 192 3.97 -17.97 17.47
C ALA A 192 2.56 -18.02 16.84
N SER A 193 2.40 -17.52 15.61
CA SER A 193 1.13 -17.60 14.88
C SER A 193 0.66 -19.05 14.70
N ALA A 194 1.56 -19.98 14.34
CA ALA A 194 1.23 -21.40 14.20
C ALA A 194 0.84 -22.07 15.52
N ALA A 195 1.54 -21.75 16.63
CA ALA A 195 1.22 -22.30 17.94
C ALA A 195 -0.16 -21.82 18.43
N VAL A 196 -0.47 -20.54 18.25
CA VAL A 196 -1.78 -19.99 18.60
C VAL A 196 -2.86 -20.52 17.67
N HIS A 197 -2.59 -20.72 16.38
CA HIS A 197 -3.55 -21.34 15.46
C HIS A 197 -3.91 -22.77 15.88
N ALA A 198 -2.92 -23.59 16.26
CA ALA A 198 -3.18 -24.93 16.79
C ALA A 198 -4.03 -24.90 18.07
N LEU A 199 -3.78 -23.91 18.94
CA LEU A 199 -4.59 -23.67 20.14
C LEU A 199 -6.03 -23.29 19.79
N VAL A 200 -6.23 -22.38 18.83
CA VAL A 200 -7.55 -21.94 18.35
C VAL A 200 -8.38 -23.13 17.86
N VAL A 201 -7.78 -24.00 17.04
CA VAL A 201 -8.44 -25.23 16.55
C VAL A 201 -8.76 -26.17 17.71
N LYS A 202 -7.81 -26.38 18.64
CA LYS A 202 -8.03 -27.25 19.81
C LYS A 202 -9.14 -26.73 20.73
N ALA A 203 -9.28 -25.41 20.85
CA ALA A 203 -10.30 -24.74 21.64
C ALA A 203 -11.65 -24.61 20.91
N GLY A 204 -11.75 -24.99 19.63
CA GLY A 204 -12.96 -24.86 18.82
C GLY A 204 -13.32 -23.41 18.46
N LEU A 205 -12.33 -22.52 18.47
CA LEU A 205 -12.48 -21.09 18.14
C LEU A 205 -12.26 -20.81 16.64
N ASP A 206 -11.93 -21.83 15.85
CA ASP A 206 -11.68 -21.74 14.40
C ASP A 206 -12.93 -21.41 13.58
N MET A 207 -14.11 -21.55 14.20
CA MET A 207 -15.40 -21.14 13.66
C MET A 207 -15.70 -19.64 13.81
N ASP A 208 -14.95 -18.93 14.65
CA ASP A 208 -15.15 -17.51 14.89
C ASP A 208 -14.55 -16.67 13.75
N VAL A 209 -15.38 -15.86 13.09
CA VAL A 209 -14.97 -15.03 11.94
C VAL A 209 -13.89 -14.01 12.32
N GLY A 210 -13.95 -13.44 13.53
CA GLY A 210 -12.96 -12.50 14.03
C GLY A 210 -11.59 -13.15 14.27
N VAL A 211 -11.60 -14.36 14.82
CA VAL A 211 -10.38 -15.18 14.99
C VAL A 211 -9.80 -15.55 13.62
N GLY A 212 -10.62 -16.04 12.69
CA GLY A 212 -10.21 -16.37 11.32
C GLY A 212 -9.59 -15.17 10.59
N ASN A 213 -10.21 -14.00 10.66
CA ASN A 213 -9.69 -12.76 10.08
C ASN A 213 -8.31 -12.38 10.65
N THR A 214 -8.13 -12.54 11.96
CA THR A 214 -6.87 -12.20 12.63
C THR A 214 -5.77 -13.23 12.35
N LEU A 215 -6.12 -14.52 12.21
CA LEU A 215 -5.21 -15.57 11.75
C LEU A 215 -4.70 -15.29 10.33
N THR A 216 -5.60 -14.94 9.41
CA THR A 216 -5.25 -14.55 8.05
C THR A 216 -4.24 -13.38 8.04
N ASP A 217 -4.48 -12.31 8.81
CA ASP A 217 -3.55 -11.18 8.94
C ASP A 217 -2.20 -11.58 9.56
N ALA A 218 -2.21 -12.46 10.56
CA ALA A 218 -1.00 -12.91 11.23
C ALA A 218 -0.09 -13.77 10.33
N TYR A 219 -0.67 -14.67 9.52
CA TYR A 219 0.09 -15.44 8.52
C TYR A 219 0.61 -14.56 7.38
N ALA A 220 -0.23 -13.64 6.92
CA ALA A 220 0.10 -12.67 5.89
C ALA A 220 1.33 -11.82 6.26
N LYS A 221 1.32 -11.18 7.43
CA LYS A 221 2.45 -10.38 7.93
C LYS A 221 3.64 -11.21 8.39
N GLY A 222 3.44 -12.51 8.64
CA GLY A 222 4.51 -13.50 8.79
C GLY A 222 5.18 -13.89 7.47
N GLY A 223 4.64 -13.46 6.32
CA GLY A 223 5.19 -13.71 4.98
C GLY A 223 4.67 -14.97 4.29
N ASP A 224 3.68 -15.67 4.85
CA ASP A 224 3.10 -16.87 4.24
C ASP A 224 1.66 -16.62 3.77
N LEU A 225 1.56 -16.11 2.55
CA LEU A 225 0.28 -15.84 1.88
C LEU A 225 -0.49 -17.13 1.56
N SER A 226 0.20 -18.25 1.39
CA SER A 226 -0.42 -19.55 1.10
C SER A 226 -1.19 -20.06 2.31
N LEU A 227 -0.60 -19.97 3.51
CA LEU A 227 -1.30 -20.30 4.76
C LEU A 227 -2.43 -19.32 5.06
N ALA A 228 -2.21 -18.01 4.86
CA ALA A 228 -3.26 -17.01 5.00
C ALA A 228 -4.47 -17.34 4.11
N ARG A 229 -4.21 -17.77 2.87
CA ARG A 229 -5.22 -18.20 1.91
C ARG A 229 -5.95 -19.46 2.34
N LYS A 230 -5.24 -20.48 2.83
CA LYS A 230 -5.84 -21.72 3.34
C LYS A 230 -6.76 -21.48 4.53
N VAL A 231 -6.34 -20.62 5.47
CA VAL A 231 -7.19 -20.22 6.60
C VAL A 231 -8.46 -19.57 6.08
N PHE A 232 -8.34 -18.59 5.18
CA PHE A 232 -9.49 -17.92 4.60
C PHE A 232 -10.43 -18.91 3.89
N ASP A 233 -9.92 -19.75 2.98
CA ASP A 233 -10.74 -20.70 2.24
C ASP A 233 -11.46 -21.68 3.19
N GLY A 234 -10.81 -22.07 4.31
CA GLY A 234 -11.37 -22.92 5.35
C GLY A 234 -12.45 -22.29 6.24
N MET A 235 -12.58 -20.96 6.27
CA MET A 235 -13.63 -20.28 7.06
C MET A 235 -15.02 -20.62 6.51
N ILE A 236 -15.93 -21.12 7.36
CA ILE A 236 -17.31 -21.44 6.96
C ILE A 236 -18.10 -20.17 6.66
N GLU A 237 -18.04 -19.19 7.56
CA GLU A 237 -18.60 -17.86 7.34
C GLU A 237 -17.48 -16.85 7.04
N LYS A 238 -17.73 -15.97 6.06
CA LYS A 238 -16.81 -14.91 5.65
C LYS A 238 -17.57 -13.61 5.60
N ASP A 239 -17.19 -12.62 6.41
CA ASP A 239 -17.81 -11.30 6.37
C ASP A 239 -17.10 -10.38 5.37
N VAL A 240 -17.57 -9.13 5.25
CA VAL A 240 -16.96 -8.13 4.37
C VAL A 240 -15.50 -7.87 4.76
N VAL A 241 -15.16 -7.99 6.05
CA VAL A 241 -13.78 -7.79 6.54
C VAL A 241 -12.88 -8.94 6.08
N SER A 242 -13.35 -10.19 6.13
CA SER A 242 -12.63 -11.36 5.61
C SER A 242 -12.25 -11.18 4.15
N TRP A 243 -13.23 -10.82 3.32
CA TRP A 243 -13.01 -10.61 1.88
C TRP A 243 -12.09 -9.42 1.61
N ASN A 244 -12.30 -8.29 2.28
CA ASN A 244 -11.48 -7.09 2.10
C ASN A 244 -10.02 -7.35 2.46
N SER A 245 -9.77 -8.04 3.57
CA SER A 245 -8.43 -8.39 4.01
C SER A 245 -7.71 -9.26 2.97
N MET A 246 -8.36 -10.31 2.45
CA MET A 246 -7.74 -11.17 1.44
C MET A 246 -7.53 -10.47 0.09
N ILE A 247 -8.50 -9.70 -0.38
CA ILE A 247 -8.36 -8.96 -1.65
C ILE A 247 -7.21 -7.93 -1.53
N ALA A 248 -7.17 -7.16 -0.43
CA ALA A 248 -6.12 -6.18 -0.20
C ALA A 248 -4.74 -6.85 -0.08
N LEU A 249 -4.68 -7.97 0.64
CA LEU A 249 -3.44 -8.73 0.82
C LEU A 249 -2.92 -9.27 -0.51
N SER A 250 -3.77 -9.90 -1.33
CA SER A 250 -3.40 -10.38 -2.66
C SER A 250 -2.96 -9.22 -3.57
N ALA A 251 -3.68 -8.09 -3.55
CA ALA A 251 -3.35 -6.91 -4.36
C ALA A 251 -1.98 -6.30 -4.00
N GLN A 252 -1.68 -6.18 -2.70
CA GLN A 252 -0.43 -5.60 -2.19
C GLN A 252 0.79 -6.47 -2.47
N ASN A 253 0.63 -7.79 -2.54
CA ASN A 253 1.72 -8.74 -2.78
C ASN A 253 1.91 -9.10 -4.28
N GLY A 254 1.33 -8.30 -5.19
CA GLY A 254 1.46 -8.51 -6.63
C GLY A 254 0.61 -9.66 -7.19
N LEU A 255 -0.18 -10.35 -6.37
CA LEU A 255 -1.14 -11.40 -6.75
C LEU A 255 -2.44 -10.78 -7.28
N SER A 256 -2.30 -9.90 -8.25
CA SER A 256 -3.39 -9.04 -8.74
C SER A 256 -4.52 -9.84 -9.40
N GLY A 257 -4.19 -10.92 -10.12
CA GLY A 257 -5.18 -11.83 -10.70
C GLY A 257 -6.04 -12.51 -9.63
N GLU A 258 -5.41 -13.03 -8.58
CA GLU A 258 -6.10 -13.65 -7.45
C GLU A 258 -7.02 -12.66 -6.72
N ALA A 259 -6.58 -11.41 -6.52
CA ALA A 259 -7.40 -10.37 -5.91
C ALA A 259 -8.68 -10.07 -6.72
N ILE A 260 -8.57 -10.04 -8.05
CA ILE A 260 -9.71 -9.82 -8.96
C ILE A 260 -10.65 -11.03 -8.93
N GLU A 261 -10.12 -12.26 -8.92
CA GLU A 261 -10.93 -13.48 -8.79
C GLU A 261 -11.66 -13.56 -7.45
N LEU A 262 -11.00 -13.19 -6.35
CA LEU A 262 -11.60 -13.09 -5.02
C LEU A 262 -12.76 -12.10 -5.01
N TYR A 263 -12.60 -10.96 -5.67
CA TYR A 263 -13.68 -9.98 -5.81
C TYR A 263 -14.86 -10.51 -6.63
N ALA A 264 -14.58 -11.21 -7.74
CA ALA A 264 -15.61 -11.83 -8.55
C ALA A 264 -16.40 -12.88 -7.72
N LYS A 265 -15.69 -13.70 -6.92
CA LYS A 265 -16.28 -14.67 -5.99
C LYS A 265 -17.15 -13.99 -4.94
N MET A 266 -16.64 -12.95 -4.27
CA MET A 266 -17.40 -12.13 -3.32
C MET A 266 -18.70 -11.58 -3.94
N SER A 267 -18.63 -11.13 -5.19
CA SER A 267 -19.76 -10.56 -5.91
C SER A 267 -20.79 -11.62 -6.33
N SER A 268 -20.34 -12.86 -6.60
CA SER A 268 -21.21 -13.99 -6.95
C SER A 268 -21.87 -14.68 -5.75
N ASP A 269 -21.32 -14.50 -4.54
CA ASP A 269 -21.79 -15.11 -3.27
C ASP A 269 -23.11 -14.47 -2.73
N GLY A 270 -23.94 -13.89 -3.61
CA GLY A 270 -25.36 -13.64 -3.41
C GLY A 270 -25.82 -12.61 -2.35
N GLY A 271 -24.96 -12.07 -1.49
CA GLY A 271 -25.46 -11.24 -0.36
C GLY A 271 -24.55 -10.17 0.25
N LYS A 272 -23.28 -10.05 -0.15
CA LYS A 272 -22.33 -9.14 0.51
C LYS A 272 -22.14 -7.85 -0.28
N ARG A 273 -22.60 -6.73 0.30
CA ARG A 273 -22.35 -5.39 -0.26
C ARG A 273 -20.85 -5.07 -0.16
N HIS A 274 -20.17 -5.04 -1.30
CA HIS A 274 -18.85 -4.42 -1.39
C HIS A 274 -18.94 -2.94 -0.98
N ASN A 275 -17.92 -2.45 -0.29
CA ASN A 275 -17.87 -1.07 0.20
C ASN A 275 -16.65 -0.34 -0.37
N ALA A 276 -16.44 0.90 0.08
CA ALA A 276 -15.27 1.71 -0.31
C ALA A 276 -13.94 0.96 -0.16
N ILE A 277 -13.76 0.21 0.94
CA ILE A 277 -12.53 -0.55 1.21
C ILE A 277 -12.35 -1.67 0.18
N THR A 278 -13.42 -2.42 -0.12
CA THR A 278 -13.38 -3.47 -1.16
C THR A 278 -12.97 -2.88 -2.51
N LEU A 279 -13.63 -1.80 -2.93
CA LEU A 279 -13.40 -1.19 -4.24
C LEU A 279 -11.98 -0.61 -4.35
N SER A 280 -11.47 0.04 -3.31
CA SER A 280 -10.08 0.51 -3.26
C SER A 280 -9.08 -0.63 -3.39
N ALA A 281 -9.30 -1.76 -2.73
CA ALA A 281 -8.41 -2.92 -2.80
C ALA A 281 -8.39 -3.56 -4.21
N VAL A 282 -9.55 -3.66 -4.86
CA VAL A 282 -9.64 -4.20 -6.24
C VAL A 282 -9.07 -3.21 -7.26
N LEU A 283 -9.26 -1.90 -7.07
CA LEU A 283 -8.65 -0.87 -7.91
C LEU A 283 -7.12 -0.93 -7.83
N LEU A 284 -6.56 -1.17 -6.64
CA LEU A 284 -5.11 -1.39 -6.47
C LEU A 284 -4.64 -2.61 -7.27
N ALA A 285 -5.37 -3.74 -7.22
CA ALA A 285 -5.06 -4.92 -8.03
C ALA A 285 -5.12 -4.60 -9.54
N CYS A 286 -6.11 -3.83 -9.99
CA CYS A 286 -6.21 -3.41 -11.38
C CYS A 286 -5.04 -2.51 -11.79
N ALA A 287 -4.61 -1.61 -10.91
CA ALA A 287 -3.47 -0.72 -11.12
C ALA A 287 -2.15 -1.50 -11.29
N HIS A 288 -1.93 -2.50 -10.44
CA HIS A 288 -0.76 -3.38 -10.52
C HIS A 288 -0.79 -4.27 -11.76
N ALA A 289 -1.95 -4.85 -12.10
CA ALA A 289 -2.11 -5.69 -13.28
C ALA A 289 -2.17 -4.91 -14.61
N GLY A 290 -2.42 -3.60 -14.57
CA GLY A 290 -2.67 -2.79 -15.76
C GLY A 290 -4.00 -3.10 -16.46
N THR A 291 -4.98 -3.71 -15.78
CA THR A 291 -6.24 -4.18 -16.37
C THR A 291 -7.29 -3.07 -16.50
N LEU A 292 -7.06 -2.14 -17.44
CA LEU A 292 -7.88 -0.94 -17.63
C LEU A 292 -9.38 -1.20 -17.75
N GLN A 293 -9.80 -2.26 -18.46
CA GLN A 293 -11.22 -2.54 -18.67
C GLN A 293 -11.92 -2.97 -17.38
N ILE A 294 -11.28 -3.83 -16.58
CA ILE A 294 -11.79 -4.22 -15.27
C ILE A 294 -11.83 -2.98 -14.36
N GLY A 295 -10.75 -2.19 -14.33
CA GLY A 295 -10.69 -0.95 -13.57
C GLY A 295 -11.82 0.04 -13.92
N LYS A 296 -12.19 0.17 -15.21
CA LYS A 296 -13.34 0.97 -15.63
C LYS A 296 -14.67 0.41 -15.11
N CYS A 297 -14.86 -0.90 -15.15
CA CYS A 297 -16.06 -1.53 -14.59
C CYS A 297 -16.19 -1.27 -13.07
N ILE A 298 -15.08 -1.36 -12.33
CA ILE A 298 -15.05 -1.05 -10.90
C ILE A 298 -15.29 0.45 -10.64
N HIS A 299 -14.68 1.34 -11.42
CA HIS A 299 -14.95 2.78 -11.31
C HIS A 299 -16.42 3.13 -11.59
N ASN A 300 -17.07 2.46 -12.56
CA ASN A 300 -18.51 2.63 -12.76
C ASN A 300 -19.32 2.22 -11.52
N GLN A 301 -18.88 1.20 -10.76
CA GLN A 301 -19.51 0.84 -9.49
C GLN A 301 -19.27 1.90 -8.41
N VAL A 302 -18.08 2.50 -8.34
CA VAL A 302 -17.77 3.64 -7.46
C VAL A 302 -18.75 4.80 -7.71
N VAL A 303 -18.96 5.16 -8.98
CA VAL A 303 -19.91 6.22 -9.38
C VAL A 303 -21.34 5.84 -8.99
N ARG A 304 -21.78 4.61 -9.27
CA ARG A 304 -23.13 4.13 -8.92
C ARG A 304 -23.42 4.13 -7.41
N LEU A 305 -22.39 4.02 -6.58
CA LEU A 305 -22.49 4.08 -5.12
C LEU A 305 -22.32 5.49 -4.55
N GLY A 306 -22.10 6.51 -5.40
CA GLY A 306 -21.85 7.89 -4.97
C GLY A 306 -20.53 8.04 -4.19
N LEU A 307 -19.54 7.20 -4.46
CA LEU A 307 -18.25 7.17 -3.75
C LEU A 307 -17.15 7.97 -4.44
N GLU A 308 -17.47 8.68 -5.53
CA GLU A 308 -16.50 9.46 -6.32
C GLU A 308 -15.92 10.68 -5.58
N GLU A 309 -16.67 11.26 -4.65
CA GLU A 309 -16.19 12.36 -3.80
C GLU A 309 -15.31 11.88 -2.62
N ASN A 310 -15.33 10.57 -2.32
CA ASN A 310 -14.59 10.01 -1.20
C ASN A 310 -13.08 9.98 -1.51
N VAL A 311 -12.27 10.67 -0.71
CA VAL A 311 -10.83 10.80 -0.94
C VAL A 311 -10.10 9.45 -1.03
N TYR A 312 -10.50 8.44 -0.26
CA TYR A 312 -9.82 7.14 -0.26
C TYR A 312 -10.10 6.37 -1.55
N VAL A 313 -11.37 6.29 -1.95
CA VAL A 313 -11.76 5.59 -3.19
C VAL A 313 -11.31 6.37 -4.41
N GLY A 314 -11.49 7.69 -4.40
CA GLY A 314 -11.03 8.59 -5.46
C GLY A 314 -9.52 8.47 -5.69
N THR A 315 -8.71 8.44 -4.63
CA THR A 315 -7.25 8.24 -4.77
C THR A 315 -6.92 6.88 -5.41
N SER A 316 -7.64 5.81 -5.05
CA SER A 316 -7.45 4.49 -5.70
C SER A 316 -7.86 4.50 -7.17
N VAL A 317 -8.90 5.27 -7.55
CA VAL A 317 -9.29 5.45 -8.96
C VAL A 317 -8.22 6.22 -9.73
N VAL A 318 -7.65 7.28 -9.15
CA VAL A 318 -6.53 8.03 -9.74
C VAL A 318 -5.32 7.11 -9.98
N ASP A 319 -4.86 6.39 -8.95
CA ASP A 319 -3.71 5.47 -9.06
C ASP A 319 -3.94 4.40 -10.14
N MET A 320 -5.16 3.84 -10.20
CA MET A 320 -5.54 2.86 -11.22
C MET A 320 -5.43 3.43 -12.63
N TYR A 321 -6.01 4.61 -12.89
CA TYR A 321 -5.93 5.20 -14.23
C TYR A 321 -4.51 5.62 -14.62
N CYS A 322 -3.71 6.15 -13.69
CA CYS A 322 -2.29 6.44 -13.92
C CYS A 322 -1.54 5.15 -14.32
N LYS A 323 -1.59 4.09 -13.50
CA LYS A 323 -0.89 2.82 -13.78
C LYS A 323 -1.50 2.00 -14.92
N CYS A 324 -2.66 2.38 -15.45
CA CYS A 324 -3.27 1.83 -16.66
C CYS A 324 -3.04 2.71 -17.91
N GLY A 325 -2.18 3.72 -17.85
CA GLY A 325 -1.79 4.50 -19.03
C GLY A 325 -2.82 5.57 -19.44
N ARG A 326 -3.65 6.05 -18.51
CA ARG A 326 -4.76 6.98 -18.76
C ARG A 326 -4.74 8.17 -17.79
N VAL A 327 -3.59 8.85 -17.69
CA VAL A 327 -3.38 10.01 -16.80
C VAL A 327 -4.41 11.13 -16.98
N GLY A 328 -4.88 11.40 -18.20
CA GLY A 328 -5.94 12.40 -18.43
C GLY A 328 -7.29 12.02 -17.80
N THR A 329 -7.62 10.72 -17.74
CA THR A 329 -8.80 10.24 -17.01
C THR A 329 -8.56 10.25 -15.51
N ALA A 330 -7.32 9.97 -15.08
CA ALA A 330 -6.93 10.10 -13.68
C ALA A 330 -7.12 11.53 -13.17
N ASN A 331 -6.72 12.55 -13.95
CA ASN A 331 -6.95 13.95 -13.61
C ASN A 331 -8.45 14.27 -13.45
N LYS A 332 -9.29 13.81 -14.37
CA LYS A 332 -10.75 13.99 -14.26
C LYS A 332 -11.34 13.33 -13.00
N ALA A 333 -10.81 12.17 -12.59
CA ALA A 333 -11.21 11.52 -11.34
C ALA A 333 -10.69 12.29 -10.11
N PHE A 334 -9.47 12.82 -10.20
CA PHE A 334 -8.88 13.67 -9.17
C PHE A 334 -9.70 14.95 -8.94
N ASP A 335 -10.14 15.60 -10.02
CA ASP A 335 -10.99 16.80 -9.95
C ASP A 335 -12.30 16.55 -9.20
N ARG A 336 -12.87 15.34 -9.29
CA ARG A 336 -14.11 14.94 -8.60
C ARG A 336 -13.94 14.70 -7.09
N ILE A 337 -12.71 14.59 -6.59
CA ILE A 337 -12.46 14.46 -5.15
C ILE A 337 -12.77 15.79 -4.46
N LYS A 338 -13.73 15.79 -3.54
CA LYS A 338 -14.21 16.99 -2.85
C LYS A 338 -13.18 17.56 -1.88
N GLU A 339 -12.67 16.73 -0.99
CA GLU A 339 -11.64 17.09 0.01
C GLU A 339 -10.38 16.29 -0.28
N LYS A 340 -9.48 16.91 -1.04
CA LYS A 340 -8.19 16.31 -1.41
C LYS A 340 -7.24 16.39 -0.22
N ASN A 341 -6.65 15.26 0.13
CA ASN A 341 -5.59 15.19 1.14
C ASN A 341 -4.22 14.97 0.48
N ILE A 342 -3.17 15.03 1.28
CA ILE A 342 -1.79 14.76 0.87
C ILE A 342 -1.58 13.48 0.03
N LEU A 343 -2.34 12.40 0.30
CA LEU A 343 -2.22 11.15 -0.45
C LEU A 343 -2.76 11.30 -1.87
N SER A 344 -3.93 11.94 -2.02
CA SER A 344 -4.53 12.20 -3.33
C SER A 344 -3.67 13.12 -4.20
N TRP A 345 -3.10 14.19 -3.62
CA TRP A 345 -2.16 15.08 -4.31
C TRP A 345 -0.90 14.34 -4.76
N SER A 346 -0.28 13.58 -3.85
CA SER A 346 0.95 12.83 -4.14
C SER A 346 0.71 11.77 -5.22
N ALA A 347 -0.45 11.10 -5.22
CA ALA A 347 -0.82 10.14 -6.25
C ALA A 347 -0.92 10.77 -7.65
N MET A 348 -1.48 11.99 -7.75
CA MET A 348 -1.57 12.70 -9.03
C MET A 348 -0.21 13.21 -9.52
N ILE A 349 0.62 13.75 -8.61
CA ILE A 349 2.00 14.18 -8.92
C ILE A 349 2.83 12.99 -9.44
N ALA A 350 2.80 11.86 -8.72
CA ALA A 350 3.47 10.63 -9.14
C ALA A 350 2.92 10.10 -10.48
N GLY A 351 1.60 10.21 -10.69
CA GLY A 351 0.93 9.91 -11.95
C GLY A 351 1.45 10.73 -13.12
N TYR A 352 1.55 12.05 -13.00
CA TYR A 352 2.15 12.85 -14.06
C TYR A 352 3.64 12.53 -14.27
N GLY A 353 4.41 12.33 -13.20
CA GLY A 353 5.82 11.97 -13.25
C GLY A 353 6.10 10.64 -13.95
N MET A 354 5.29 9.59 -13.70
CA MET A 354 5.45 8.30 -14.39
C MET A 354 5.07 8.36 -15.88
N HIS A 355 4.44 9.43 -16.32
CA HIS A 355 4.04 9.66 -17.71
C HIS A 355 4.97 10.61 -18.48
N GLY A 356 6.06 11.09 -17.84
CA GLY A 356 6.99 12.05 -18.42
C GLY A 356 6.48 13.49 -18.43
N LEU A 357 5.38 13.77 -17.73
CA LEU A 357 4.70 15.07 -17.68
C LEU A 357 5.11 15.86 -16.43
N GLY A 358 6.42 16.09 -16.28
CA GLY A 358 7.00 16.67 -15.06
C GLY A 358 6.59 18.11 -14.79
N ARG A 359 6.24 18.90 -15.82
CA ARG A 359 5.76 20.28 -15.63
C ARG A 359 4.36 20.28 -15.02
N GLU A 360 3.48 19.45 -15.54
CA GLU A 360 2.13 19.23 -15.01
C GLU A 360 2.20 18.68 -13.57
N ALA A 361 3.16 17.80 -13.28
CA ALA A 361 3.39 17.33 -11.91
C ALA A 361 3.77 18.48 -10.95
N LEU A 362 4.62 19.42 -11.39
CA LEU A 362 4.99 20.59 -10.61
C LEU A 362 3.83 21.58 -10.45
N GLU A 363 2.99 21.76 -11.48
CA GLU A 363 1.78 22.57 -11.40
C GLU A 363 0.82 22.05 -10.33
N VAL A 364 0.58 20.74 -10.31
CA VAL A 364 -0.24 20.06 -9.27
C VAL A 364 0.40 20.20 -7.89
N PHE A 365 1.73 20.11 -7.78
CA PHE A 365 2.45 20.33 -6.52
C PHE A 365 2.30 21.78 -6.01
N HIS A 366 2.35 22.76 -6.91
CA HIS A 366 2.08 24.16 -6.55
C HIS A 366 0.62 24.39 -6.16
N GLU A 367 -0.32 23.69 -6.78
CA GLU A 367 -1.73 23.73 -6.39
C GLU A 367 -1.96 23.13 -5.00
N MET A 368 -1.35 21.98 -4.71
CA MET A 368 -1.34 21.37 -3.38
C MET A 368 -0.89 22.39 -2.31
N LYS A 369 0.23 23.08 -2.54
CA LYS A 369 0.72 24.12 -1.61
C LYS A 369 -0.27 25.28 -1.46
N ARG A 370 -0.90 25.73 -2.56
CA ARG A 370 -1.93 26.79 -2.54
C ARG A 370 -3.18 26.37 -1.78
N SER A 371 -3.51 25.08 -1.76
CA SER A 371 -4.62 24.51 -0.98
C SER A 371 -4.37 24.44 0.53
N GLY A 372 -3.15 24.76 0.99
CA GLY A 372 -2.76 24.69 2.40
C GLY A 372 -2.26 23.31 2.86
N GLU A 373 -2.30 22.30 1.99
CA GLU A 373 -1.74 20.98 2.24
C GLU A 373 -0.20 21.04 2.26
N LYS A 374 0.41 20.52 3.33
CA LYS A 374 1.87 20.53 3.50
C LYS A 374 2.49 19.29 2.85
N PRO A 375 3.47 19.43 1.94
CA PRO A 375 4.22 18.30 1.41
C PRO A 375 4.86 17.45 2.50
N ASN A 376 4.88 16.13 2.28
CA ASN A 376 5.61 15.19 3.14
C ASN A 376 6.72 14.49 2.36
N TYR A 377 7.39 13.55 3.02
CA TYR A 377 8.45 12.71 2.44
C TYR A 377 8.04 12.10 1.09
N ILE A 378 6.86 11.48 1.00
CA ILE A 378 6.39 10.79 -0.22
C ILE A 378 6.06 11.80 -1.34
N THR A 379 5.54 12.98 -0.97
CA THR A 379 5.29 14.05 -1.94
C THR A 379 6.59 14.48 -2.63
N PHE A 380 7.68 14.66 -1.89
CA PHE A 380 8.97 15.04 -2.45
C PHE A 380 9.60 13.93 -3.29
N VAL A 381 9.49 12.65 -2.91
CA VAL A 381 9.88 11.54 -3.80
C VAL A 381 9.13 11.65 -5.14
N SER A 382 7.83 11.93 -5.11
CA SER A 382 7.00 12.05 -6.32
C SER A 382 7.42 13.23 -7.21
N VAL A 383 7.72 14.38 -6.60
CA VAL A 383 8.21 15.58 -7.31
C VAL A 383 9.57 15.33 -7.94
N LEU A 384 10.52 14.77 -7.18
CA LEU A 384 11.87 14.52 -7.70
C LEU A 384 11.89 13.44 -8.78
N ALA A 385 11.06 12.41 -8.65
CA ALA A 385 10.86 11.40 -9.70
C ALA A 385 10.30 12.04 -10.98
N ALA A 386 9.33 12.96 -10.85
CA ALA A 386 8.79 13.69 -11.99
C ALA A 386 9.87 14.57 -12.66
N CYS A 387 10.71 15.26 -11.89
CA CYS A 387 11.86 15.98 -12.42
C CYS A 387 12.82 15.04 -13.15
N SER A 388 13.15 13.88 -12.57
CA SER A 388 14.03 12.87 -13.20
C SER A 388 13.49 12.38 -14.54
N HIS A 389 12.20 12.05 -14.60
CA HIS A 389 11.61 11.49 -15.82
C HIS A 389 11.41 12.50 -16.95
N SER A 390 11.45 13.80 -16.65
CA SER A 390 11.29 14.89 -17.61
C SER A 390 12.55 15.74 -17.81
N GLY A 391 13.68 15.36 -17.21
CA GLY A 391 14.96 16.08 -17.33
C GLY A 391 14.96 17.49 -16.76
N LEU A 392 14.13 17.77 -15.74
CA LEU A 392 14.06 19.07 -15.09
C LEU A 392 15.17 19.20 -14.03
N VAL A 393 16.42 19.27 -14.48
CA VAL A 393 17.63 19.23 -13.63
C VAL A 393 17.62 20.35 -12.58
N ASP A 394 17.34 21.58 -12.99
CA ASP A 394 17.38 22.74 -12.10
C ASP A 394 16.28 22.69 -11.04
N GLU A 395 15.07 22.28 -11.44
CA GLU A 395 13.95 22.06 -10.50
C GLU A 395 14.26 20.93 -9.52
N GLY A 396 14.84 19.82 -9.99
CA GLY A 396 15.25 18.71 -9.13
C GLY A 396 16.25 19.15 -8.05
N ARG A 397 17.28 19.92 -8.44
CA ARG A 397 18.25 20.51 -7.51
C ARG A 397 17.59 21.47 -6.52
N TYR A 398 16.70 22.33 -7.01
CA TYR A 398 15.98 23.28 -6.18
C TYR A 398 15.13 22.57 -5.12
N TRP A 399 14.30 21.59 -5.52
CA TRP A 399 13.39 20.91 -4.60
C TRP A 399 14.10 19.99 -3.61
N LEU A 400 15.22 19.36 -3.98
CA LEU A 400 16.05 18.60 -3.02
C LEU A 400 16.61 19.49 -1.89
N ASN A 401 16.97 20.73 -2.21
CA ASN A 401 17.45 21.68 -1.21
C ASN A 401 16.28 22.29 -0.40
N ALA A 402 15.20 22.64 -1.07
CA ALA A 402 14.02 23.24 -0.46
C ALA A 402 13.33 22.29 0.53
N MET A 403 13.28 20.97 0.28
CA MET A 403 12.66 20.02 1.21
C MET A 403 13.29 20.06 2.61
N LYS A 404 14.61 20.23 2.70
CA LYS A 404 15.29 20.36 3.99
C LYS A 404 15.15 21.77 4.56
N LYS A 405 15.40 22.78 3.75
CA LYS A 405 15.47 24.19 4.20
C LYS A 405 14.10 24.75 4.60
N ASP A 406 13.08 24.50 3.78
CA ASP A 406 11.78 25.17 3.90
C ASP A 406 10.73 24.26 4.56
N PHE A 407 10.90 22.94 4.48
CA PHE A 407 9.93 21.97 5.02
C PHE A 407 10.47 21.10 6.16
N ASN A 408 11.76 21.22 6.50
CA ASN A 408 12.45 20.42 7.52
C ASN A 408 12.28 18.89 7.32
N ILE A 409 12.32 18.45 6.06
CA ILE A 409 12.28 17.02 5.69
C ILE A 409 13.69 16.63 5.27
N ASP A 410 14.28 15.68 5.99
CA ASP A 410 15.58 15.11 5.61
C ASP A 410 15.45 14.21 4.37
N PRO A 411 16.28 14.41 3.33
CA PRO A 411 16.32 13.51 2.19
C PRO A 411 16.74 12.10 2.62
N GLY A 412 15.96 11.11 2.22
CA GLY A 412 16.33 9.70 2.35
C GLY A 412 16.69 9.06 1.01
N VAL A 413 16.90 7.75 1.00
CA VAL A 413 17.51 7.03 -0.13
C VAL A 413 16.72 7.16 -1.43
N GLU A 414 15.39 7.21 -1.35
CA GLU A 414 14.50 7.36 -2.50
C GLU A 414 14.63 8.74 -3.16
N HIS A 415 14.84 9.79 -2.36
CA HIS A 415 15.06 11.16 -2.87
C HIS A 415 16.38 11.25 -3.62
N TYR A 416 17.45 10.73 -3.00
CA TYR A 416 18.77 10.68 -3.63
C TYR A 416 18.75 9.80 -4.88
N GLY A 417 18.05 8.67 -4.88
CA GLY A 417 17.87 7.82 -6.05
C GLY A 417 17.28 8.58 -7.24
N CYS A 418 16.25 9.40 -7.01
CA CYS A 418 15.66 10.23 -8.07
C CYS A 418 16.65 11.28 -8.61
N ILE A 419 17.45 11.91 -7.74
CA ILE A 419 18.41 12.95 -8.15
C ILE A 419 19.63 12.34 -8.86
N VAL A 420 20.13 11.20 -8.39
CA VAL A 420 21.24 10.50 -9.05
C VAL A 420 20.81 10.01 -10.43
N ASP A 421 19.58 9.51 -10.58
CA ASP A 421 19.00 9.18 -11.89
C ASP A 421 18.88 10.44 -12.78
N LEU A 422 18.38 11.55 -12.24
CA LEU A 422 18.26 12.84 -12.95
C LEU A 422 19.62 13.35 -13.43
N LEU A 423 20.60 13.51 -12.54
CA LEU A 423 21.95 13.99 -12.87
C LEU A 423 22.68 13.02 -13.79
N GLY A 424 22.52 11.72 -13.56
CA GLY A 424 23.11 10.67 -14.36
C GLY A 424 22.65 10.72 -15.81
N ARG A 425 21.34 10.85 -16.06
CA ARG A 425 20.80 11.01 -17.41
C ARG A 425 21.27 12.32 -18.08
N ALA A 426 21.39 13.40 -17.32
CA ALA A 426 21.89 14.69 -17.81
C ALA A 426 23.39 14.69 -18.14
N GLY A 427 24.14 13.66 -17.76
CA GLY A 427 25.59 13.56 -17.98
C GLY A 427 26.44 14.18 -16.88
N CYS A 428 25.82 14.66 -15.79
CA CYS A 428 26.49 15.21 -14.61
C CYS A 428 27.01 14.07 -13.70
N LEU A 429 27.78 13.12 -14.24
CA LEU A 429 28.20 11.90 -13.55
C LEU A 429 29.05 12.15 -12.29
N ASN A 430 29.94 13.15 -12.34
CA ASN A 430 30.80 13.48 -11.20
C ASN A 430 29.96 14.03 -10.03
N GLU A 431 29.07 14.98 -10.31
CA GLU A 431 28.13 15.53 -9.32
C GLU A 431 27.22 14.43 -8.75
N ALA A 432 26.72 13.52 -9.60
CA ALA A 432 25.93 12.38 -9.15
C ALA A 432 26.73 11.47 -8.21
N TYR A 433 28.00 11.21 -8.50
CA TYR A 433 28.86 10.39 -7.64
C TYR A 433 29.25 11.10 -6.33
N GLU A 434 29.54 12.39 -6.38
CA GLU A 434 29.79 13.22 -5.19
C GLU A 434 28.58 13.20 -4.27
N LEU A 435 27.38 13.40 -4.82
CA LEU A 435 26.12 13.33 -4.07
C LEU A 435 25.97 11.98 -3.36
N VAL A 436 26.26 10.86 -4.04
CA VAL A 436 26.21 9.52 -3.44
C VAL A 436 27.17 9.36 -2.26
N ASN A 437 28.36 9.97 -2.33
CA ASN A 437 29.34 9.92 -1.24
C ASN A 437 28.98 10.83 -0.06
N GLU A 438 28.20 11.90 -0.29
CA GLU A 438 27.74 12.85 0.73
C GLU A 438 26.43 12.45 1.41
N MET A 439 25.76 11.40 0.92
CA MET A 439 24.51 10.89 1.50
C MET A 439 24.68 10.57 2.99
N LYS A 440 23.76 11.07 3.81
CA LYS A 440 23.69 10.75 5.25
C LYS A 440 23.10 9.36 5.53
N VAL A 441 22.54 8.72 4.51
CA VAL A 441 21.93 7.39 4.54
C VAL A 441 22.71 6.47 3.62
N GLU A 442 22.78 5.18 3.95
CA GLU A 442 23.50 4.22 3.11
C GLU A 442 22.85 4.10 1.71
N PRO A 443 23.60 4.27 0.62
CA PRO A 443 23.05 4.14 -0.73
C PRO A 443 22.67 2.69 -1.03
N ASP A 444 21.46 2.49 -1.55
CA ASP A 444 20.91 1.18 -1.88
C ASP A 444 21.20 0.75 -3.34
N SER A 445 20.62 -0.38 -3.74
CA SER A 445 20.77 -0.90 -5.11
C SER A 445 20.14 -0.02 -6.17
N VAL A 446 19.13 0.80 -5.82
CA VAL A 446 18.46 1.71 -6.77
C VAL A 446 19.41 2.86 -7.11
N VAL A 447 20.04 3.48 -6.10
CA VAL A 447 20.98 4.60 -6.29
C VAL A 447 22.18 4.17 -7.14
N TRP A 448 22.85 3.07 -6.78
CA TRP A 448 24.00 2.59 -7.56
C TRP A 448 23.58 2.06 -8.94
N GLY A 449 22.37 1.50 -9.07
CA GLY A 449 21.81 1.02 -10.34
C GLY A 449 21.54 2.17 -11.32
N ALA A 450 21.02 3.29 -10.83
CA ALA A 450 20.86 4.51 -11.60
C ALA A 450 22.21 5.05 -12.10
N LEU A 451 23.21 5.11 -11.21
CA LEU A 451 24.54 5.57 -11.57
C LEU A 451 25.24 4.66 -12.59
N LEU A 452 25.14 3.33 -12.43
CA LEU A 452 25.66 2.36 -13.41
C LEU A 452 24.99 2.51 -14.78
N SER A 453 23.66 2.72 -14.79
CA SER A 453 22.90 2.94 -16.03
C SER A 453 23.33 4.22 -16.73
N ALA A 454 23.53 5.31 -15.98
CA ALA A 454 24.05 6.57 -16.50
C ALA A 454 25.49 6.44 -17.04
N CYS A 455 26.34 5.68 -16.35
CA CYS A 455 27.71 5.42 -16.80
C CYS A 455 27.74 4.70 -18.15
N ARG A 456 26.79 3.79 -18.43
CA ARG A 456 26.66 3.18 -19.75
C ARG A 456 26.28 4.22 -20.81
N ILE A 457 25.28 5.06 -20.54
CA ILE A 457 24.79 6.07 -21.49
C ILE A 457 25.93 7.01 -21.89
N HIS A 458 26.72 7.47 -20.92
CA HIS A 458 27.82 8.42 -21.12
C HIS A 458 29.19 7.76 -21.27
N LYS A 459 29.24 6.43 -21.47
CA LYS A 459 30.45 5.63 -21.71
C LYS A 459 31.57 5.80 -20.64
N ASN A 460 31.21 6.07 -19.38
CA ASN A 460 32.16 6.20 -18.27
C ASN A 460 32.40 4.84 -17.58
N ILE A 461 33.42 4.12 -18.04
CA ILE A 461 33.72 2.77 -17.53
C ILE A 461 34.22 2.79 -16.09
N GLN A 462 35.06 3.75 -15.72
CA GLN A 462 35.69 3.79 -14.40
C GLN A 462 34.63 3.87 -13.30
N LEU A 463 33.66 4.78 -13.46
CA LEU A 463 32.57 4.93 -12.51
C LEU A 463 31.55 3.78 -12.61
N GLY A 464 31.36 3.21 -13.81
CA GLY A 464 30.57 2.00 -14.01
C GLY A 464 31.11 0.81 -13.21
N GLU A 465 32.42 0.57 -13.22
CA GLU A 465 33.03 -0.49 -12.43
C GLU A 465 32.88 -0.28 -10.91
N ILE A 466 33.03 0.96 -10.44
CA ILE A 466 32.81 1.31 -9.03
C ILE A 466 31.37 0.97 -8.62
N SER A 467 30.41 1.44 -9.42
CA SER A 467 28.97 1.24 -9.18
C SER A 467 28.61 -0.25 -9.19
N ALA A 468 29.08 -1.01 -10.19
CA ALA A 468 28.85 -2.45 -10.29
C ALA A 468 29.43 -3.23 -9.10
N ARG A 469 30.64 -2.89 -8.63
CA ARG A 469 31.24 -3.52 -7.45
C ARG A 469 30.41 -3.31 -6.18
N LYS A 470 29.79 -2.14 -6.02
CA LYS A 470 28.86 -1.87 -4.90
C LYS A 470 27.57 -2.70 -5.05
N LEU A 471 26.99 -2.74 -6.25
CA LEU A 471 25.79 -3.53 -6.56
C LEU A 471 25.99 -5.02 -6.33
N PHE A 472 27.15 -5.59 -6.67
CA PHE A 472 27.43 -7.02 -6.44
C PHE A 472 27.47 -7.39 -4.97
N LYS A 473 27.68 -6.43 -4.06
CA LYS A 473 27.61 -6.62 -2.61
C LYS A 473 26.17 -6.45 -2.10
N LEU A 474 25.45 -5.45 -2.61
CA LEU A 474 24.08 -5.11 -2.17
C LEU A 474 23.03 -6.10 -2.68
N ASP A 475 23.12 -6.49 -3.95
CA ASP A 475 22.16 -7.37 -4.61
C ASP A 475 22.88 -8.34 -5.57
N PRO A 476 23.55 -9.37 -5.02
CA PRO A 476 24.35 -10.30 -5.81
C PRO A 476 23.53 -11.16 -6.77
N LYS A 477 22.21 -11.26 -6.60
CA LYS A 477 21.30 -12.12 -7.37
C LYS A 477 20.75 -11.45 -8.63
N ASN A 478 20.89 -10.13 -8.75
CA ASN A 478 20.38 -9.41 -9.90
C ASN A 478 21.34 -9.53 -11.09
N CYS A 479 20.97 -10.38 -12.05
CA CYS A 479 21.72 -10.62 -13.28
C CYS A 479 21.91 -9.34 -14.13
N GLY A 480 20.98 -8.38 -14.03
CA GLY A 480 20.98 -7.16 -14.83
C GLY A 480 22.26 -6.34 -14.68
N TYR A 481 22.80 -6.23 -13.46
CA TYR A 481 24.02 -5.44 -13.21
C TYR A 481 25.26 -6.04 -13.88
N TYR A 482 25.38 -7.36 -13.89
CA TYR A 482 26.51 -8.06 -14.53
C TYR A 482 26.44 -7.93 -16.05
N VAL A 483 25.24 -8.08 -16.61
CA VAL A 483 25.01 -7.89 -18.06
C VAL A 483 25.30 -6.45 -18.45
N LEU A 484 24.88 -5.48 -17.65
CA LEU A 484 25.09 -4.06 -17.92
C LEU A 484 26.59 -3.71 -17.94
N LEU A 485 27.37 -4.19 -16.97
CA LEU A 485 28.82 -4.00 -16.95
C LEU A 485 29.51 -4.74 -18.10
N ALA A 486 29.09 -5.96 -18.42
CA ALA A 486 29.62 -6.72 -19.56
C ALA A 486 29.39 -5.97 -20.89
N ASN A 487 28.23 -5.37 -21.07
CA ASN A 487 27.94 -4.54 -22.25
C ASN A 487 28.87 -3.32 -22.30
N MET A 488 29.10 -2.63 -21.18
CA MET A 488 30.05 -1.51 -21.14
C MET A 488 31.49 -1.93 -21.49
N TYR A 489 31.92 -3.14 -21.11
CA TYR A 489 33.21 -3.68 -21.53
C TYR A 489 33.26 -4.00 -23.02
N ALA A 490 32.17 -4.53 -23.58
CA ALA A 490 32.06 -4.79 -25.01
C ALA A 490 32.15 -3.49 -25.83
N ASP A 491 31.51 -2.42 -25.38
CA ASP A 491 31.49 -1.10 -26.06
C ASP A 491 32.90 -0.50 -26.27
N VAL A 492 33.89 -0.91 -25.46
CA VAL A 492 35.30 -0.48 -25.58
C VAL A 492 36.25 -1.61 -25.97
N GLY A 493 35.72 -2.76 -26.39
CA GLY A 493 36.53 -3.89 -26.87
C GLY A 493 37.30 -4.65 -25.79
N LYS A 494 36.94 -4.53 -24.50
CA LYS A 494 37.56 -5.29 -23.39
C LYS A 494 36.99 -6.71 -23.28
N TRP A 495 37.17 -7.53 -24.31
CA TRP A 495 36.58 -8.87 -24.42
C TRP A 495 36.96 -9.84 -23.29
N GLY A 496 38.18 -9.73 -22.75
CA GLY A 496 38.60 -10.54 -21.60
C GLY A 496 37.78 -10.27 -20.33
N ASP A 497 37.33 -9.03 -20.13
CA ASP A 497 36.47 -8.68 -18.99
C ASP A 497 35.00 -9.07 -19.26
N VAL A 498 34.54 -9.03 -20.52
CA VAL A 498 33.24 -9.57 -20.93
C VAL A 498 33.13 -11.06 -20.60
N GLU A 499 34.15 -11.85 -20.97
CA GLU A 499 34.16 -13.28 -20.70
C GLU A 499 34.20 -13.57 -19.20
N ARG A 500 34.98 -12.77 -18.44
CA ARG A 500 34.98 -12.85 -16.96
C ARG A 500 33.59 -12.64 -16.38
N MET A 501 32.83 -11.68 -16.89
CA MET A 501 31.45 -11.44 -16.43
C MET A 501 30.53 -12.61 -16.78
N ARG A 502 30.64 -13.19 -17.99
CA ARG A 502 29.86 -14.37 -18.41
C ARG A 502 30.12 -15.58 -17.50
N VAL A 503 31.38 -15.85 -17.18
CA VAL A 503 31.78 -16.91 -16.25
C VAL A 503 31.18 -16.66 -14.86
N LEU A 504 31.20 -15.42 -14.37
CA LEU A 504 30.66 -15.08 -13.06
C LEU A 504 29.14 -15.26 -12.98
N ILE A 505 28.40 -14.88 -14.04
CA ILE A 505 26.95 -15.10 -14.18
C ILE A 505 26.65 -16.61 -14.11
N LYS A 506 27.41 -17.43 -14.86
CA LYS A 506 27.24 -18.89 -14.89
C LYS A 506 27.55 -19.53 -13.54
N ASN A 507 28.68 -19.18 -12.91
CA ASN A 507 29.09 -19.75 -11.62
C ASN A 507 28.10 -19.44 -10.48
N LYS A 508 27.40 -18.31 -10.57
CA LYS A 508 26.36 -17.92 -9.61
C LYS A 508 24.97 -18.47 -9.96
N GLY A 509 24.81 -19.18 -11.08
CA GLY A 509 23.52 -19.71 -11.54
C GLY A 509 22.49 -18.60 -11.85
N LEU A 510 22.95 -17.41 -12.27
CA LEU A 510 22.05 -16.30 -12.53
C LEU A 510 21.37 -16.47 -13.89
N VAL A 511 20.05 -16.34 -13.91
CA VAL A 511 19.23 -16.46 -15.13
C VAL A 511 18.72 -15.08 -15.53
N LYS A 512 18.93 -14.69 -16.79
CA LYS A 512 18.35 -13.48 -17.36
C LYS A 512 16.90 -13.76 -17.76
N PRO A 513 15.90 -13.06 -17.19
CA PRO A 513 14.52 -13.22 -17.63
C PRO A 513 14.38 -12.72 -19.08
N PRO A 514 13.63 -13.44 -19.94
CA PRO A 514 13.43 -13.00 -21.31
C PRO A 514 12.61 -11.70 -21.35
N GLY A 515 13.04 -10.77 -22.21
CA GLY A 515 12.26 -9.58 -22.52
C GLY A 515 11.04 -9.97 -23.36
N HIS A 516 9.86 -9.53 -22.94
CA HIS A 516 8.62 -9.75 -23.67
C HIS A 516 7.76 -8.48 -23.66
N SER A 517 6.97 -8.32 -24.71
CA SER A 517 5.96 -7.27 -24.80
C SER A 517 4.58 -7.91 -24.87
N SER A 518 3.58 -7.29 -24.26
CA SER A 518 2.22 -7.80 -24.26
C SER A 518 1.19 -6.73 -24.61
N VAL A 519 0.08 -7.20 -25.21
CA VAL A 519 -1.05 -6.38 -25.64
C VAL A 519 -2.34 -7.06 -25.20
N ASP A 520 -3.24 -6.32 -24.55
CA ASP A 520 -4.61 -6.77 -24.29
C ASP A 520 -5.52 -6.26 -25.42
N LEU A 521 -6.05 -7.20 -26.22
CA LEU A 521 -7.07 -6.92 -27.21
C LEU A 521 -8.29 -7.79 -26.94
N ARG A 522 -9.45 -7.13 -26.79
CA ARG A 522 -10.75 -7.79 -26.59
C ARG A 522 -10.77 -8.77 -25.40
N GLY A 523 -10.02 -8.47 -24.33
CA GLY A 523 -9.97 -9.29 -23.11
C GLY A 523 -9.02 -10.48 -23.20
N LYS A 524 -8.20 -10.56 -24.25
CA LYS A 524 -7.15 -11.57 -24.41
C LYS A 524 -5.80 -10.90 -24.41
N VAL A 525 -4.91 -11.37 -23.53
CA VAL A 525 -3.51 -10.93 -23.49
C VAL A 525 -2.69 -11.72 -24.50
N HIS A 526 -2.07 -11.01 -25.44
CA HIS A 526 -1.15 -11.54 -26.44
C HIS A 526 0.28 -11.17 -26.03
N VAL A 527 1.16 -12.16 -25.92
CA VAL A 527 2.55 -11.98 -25.47
C VAL A 527 3.50 -12.31 -26.62
N PHE A 528 4.49 -11.45 -26.82
CA PHE A 528 5.49 -11.55 -27.88
C PHE A 528 6.89 -11.59 -27.28
N LEU A 529 7.69 -12.56 -27.70
CA LEU A 529 9.14 -12.60 -27.50
C LEU A 529 9.87 -12.06 -28.74
N VAL A 530 11.17 -11.80 -28.60
CA VAL A 530 12.02 -11.45 -29.75
C VAL A 530 11.97 -12.61 -30.75
N GLY A 531 11.64 -12.31 -32.01
CA GLY A 531 11.54 -13.32 -33.07
C GLY A 531 10.40 -14.34 -32.91
N ASP A 532 9.37 -14.03 -32.12
CA ASP A 532 8.30 -14.99 -31.83
C ASP A 532 7.44 -15.34 -33.06
N ARG A 533 7.39 -16.63 -33.38
CA ARG A 533 6.55 -17.20 -34.45
C ARG A 533 5.41 -18.10 -33.94
N ARG A 534 5.21 -18.18 -32.62
CA ARG A 534 4.16 -19.02 -32.01
C ARG A 534 2.78 -18.41 -32.13
N HIS A 535 2.68 -17.11 -32.40
CA HIS A 535 1.40 -16.44 -32.56
C HIS A 535 0.66 -16.94 -33.82
N PRO A 536 -0.66 -17.19 -33.77
CA PRO A 536 -1.41 -17.67 -34.93
C PRO A 536 -1.31 -16.76 -36.16
N GLN A 537 -1.24 -15.44 -35.94
CA GLN A 537 -1.11 -14.41 -36.98
C GLN A 537 0.35 -13.99 -37.27
N HIS A 538 1.34 -14.82 -36.97
CA HIS A 538 2.75 -14.41 -37.12
C HIS A 538 3.10 -14.02 -38.57
N LYS A 539 2.56 -14.71 -39.58
CA LYS A 539 2.88 -14.40 -40.99
C LYS A 539 2.44 -12.99 -41.37
N GLU A 540 1.23 -12.62 -40.97
CA GLU A 540 0.65 -11.30 -41.21
C GLU A 540 1.39 -10.22 -40.41
N ILE A 541 1.76 -10.50 -39.15
CA ILE A 541 2.52 -9.56 -38.31
C ILE A 541 3.87 -9.25 -38.96
N TYR A 542 4.59 -10.28 -39.42
CA TYR A 542 5.90 -10.11 -40.05
C TYR A 542 5.79 -9.37 -41.39
N ALA A 543 4.78 -9.67 -42.20
CA ALA A 543 4.54 -8.95 -43.45
C ALA A 543 4.25 -7.45 -43.21
N TYR A 544 3.43 -7.13 -42.21
CA TYR A 544 3.14 -5.74 -41.87
C TYR A 544 4.33 -5.03 -41.24
N LEU A 545 5.13 -5.73 -40.44
CA LEU A 545 6.35 -5.18 -39.87
C LEU A 545 7.36 -4.82 -40.95
N GLU A 546 7.46 -5.63 -42.01
CA GLU A 546 8.29 -5.36 -43.17
C GLU A 546 7.80 -4.13 -43.96
N GLU A 547 6.48 -3.98 -44.16
CA GLU A 547 5.89 -2.75 -44.71
C GLU A 547 6.26 -1.52 -43.88
N LEU A 548 6.12 -1.61 -42.55
CA LEU A 548 6.49 -0.54 -41.63
C LEU A 548 7.99 -0.23 -41.71
N ARG A 549 8.86 -1.23 -41.87
CA ARG A 549 10.32 -1.04 -42.02
C ARG A 549 10.65 -0.20 -43.23
N ILE A 550 10.09 -0.54 -44.39
CA ILE A 550 10.30 0.21 -45.64
C ILE A 550 9.85 1.66 -45.46
N ARG A 551 8.65 1.88 -44.94
CA ARG A 551 8.10 3.22 -44.69
C ARG A 551 8.93 4.03 -43.67
N MET A 552 9.47 3.37 -42.65
CA MET A 552 10.38 4.00 -41.70
C MET A 552 11.69 4.41 -42.35
N GLN A 553 12.28 3.55 -43.19
CA GLN A 553 13.52 3.85 -43.92
C GLN A 553 13.34 5.02 -44.90
N GLU A 554 12.21 5.07 -45.62
CA GLU A 554 11.84 6.21 -46.47
C GLU A 554 11.70 7.52 -45.66
N ALA A 555 11.28 7.41 -44.40
CA ALA A 555 11.21 8.54 -43.46
C ALA A 555 12.55 8.85 -42.75
N GLY A 556 13.65 8.19 -43.13
CA GLY A 556 15.01 8.43 -42.60
C GLY A 556 15.39 7.64 -41.35
N TYR A 557 14.69 6.55 -41.04
CA TYR A 557 15.06 5.65 -39.93
C TYR A 557 16.32 4.85 -40.25
N VAL A 558 17.29 4.90 -39.32
CA VAL A 558 18.50 4.05 -39.34
C VAL A 558 18.52 3.22 -38.05
N PRO A 559 18.57 1.88 -38.14
CA PRO A 559 18.66 1.03 -36.96
C PRO A 559 19.94 1.30 -36.14
N ASP A 560 19.81 1.36 -34.81
CA ASP A 560 20.98 1.48 -33.92
C ASP A 560 21.54 0.09 -33.57
N THR A 561 22.55 -0.35 -34.33
CA THR A 561 23.18 -1.68 -34.15
C THR A 561 24.13 -1.75 -32.95
N GLY A 562 24.43 -0.63 -32.29
CA GLY A 562 25.31 -0.57 -31.11
C GLY A 562 24.79 -1.34 -29.90
N SER A 563 23.50 -1.69 -29.88
CA SER A 563 22.84 -2.40 -28.77
C SER A 563 22.79 -3.93 -28.94
N VAL A 564 23.22 -4.48 -30.08
CA VAL A 564 23.20 -5.94 -30.36
C VAL A 564 24.61 -6.52 -30.22
N HIS A 565 24.72 -7.74 -29.70
CA HIS A 565 26.01 -8.43 -29.52
C HIS A 565 26.89 -8.34 -30.78
N HIS A 566 28.15 -7.92 -30.60
CA HIS A 566 29.12 -7.78 -31.71
C HIS A 566 29.58 -9.10 -32.34
N ASP A 567 29.22 -10.26 -31.76
CA ASP A 567 29.54 -11.60 -32.29
C ASP A 567 28.67 -11.97 -33.52
N VAL A 568 27.86 -11.03 -34.00
CA VAL A 568 26.83 -11.17 -35.04
C VAL A 568 27.13 -10.13 -36.13
N ASN A 569 27.04 -10.49 -37.42
CA ASN A 569 27.32 -9.53 -38.50
C ASN A 569 26.30 -8.37 -38.51
N GLU A 570 26.63 -7.22 -39.08
CA GLU A 570 25.76 -6.03 -39.03
C GLU A 570 24.36 -6.27 -39.64
N GLU A 571 24.25 -7.08 -40.70
CA GLU A 571 22.96 -7.45 -41.31
C GLU A 571 22.09 -8.32 -40.39
N GLU A 572 22.69 -9.25 -39.65
CA GLU A 572 22.01 -10.09 -38.66
C GLU A 572 21.64 -9.26 -37.42
N LYS A 573 22.44 -8.26 -37.03
CA LYS A 573 22.08 -7.31 -35.96
C LYS A 573 20.84 -6.52 -36.32
N GLU A 574 20.77 -5.98 -37.54
CA GLU A 574 19.58 -5.28 -38.05
C GLU A 574 18.36 -6.20 -38.08
N THR A 575 18.55 -7.45 -38.49
CA THR A 575 17.49 -8.46 -38.54
C THR A 575 16.94 -8.77 -37.14
N VAL A 576 17.81 -8.87 -36.12
CA VAL A 576 17.40 -9.08 -34.72
C VAL A 576 16.64 -7.87 -34.17
N LEU A 577 17.12 -6.64 -34.44
CA LEU A 577 16.45 -5.40 -34.03
C LEU A 577 15.09 -5.24 -34.67
N HIS A 578 14.93 -5.71 -35.90
CA HIS A 578 13.66 -5.65 -36.63
C HIS A 578 12.58 -6.44 -35.89
N VAL A 579 12.90 -7.62 -35.36
CA VAL A 579 11.94 -8.54 -34.71
C VAL A 579 11.90 -8.43 -33.19
N HIS A 580 12.23 -7.26 -32.64
CA HIS A 580 12.06 -6.99 -31.22
C HIS A 580 10.59 -7.14 -30.79
N SER A 581 10.41 -7.62 -29.55
CA SER A 581 9.07 -7.90 -29.00
C SER A 581 8.14 -6.69 -29.06
N GLU A 582 8.69 -5.48 -28.87
CA GLU A 582 7.99 -4.21 -28.87
C GLU A 582 7.39 -3.93 -30.25
N LYS A 583 8.20 -4.09 -31.30
CA LYS A 583 7.79 -3.87 -32.69
C LYS A 583 6.75 -4.90 -33.12
N LEU A 584 6.93 -6.18 -32.75
CA LEU A 584 5.94 -7.24 -32.99
C LEU A 584 4.60 -6.93 -32.32
N ALA A 585 4.63 -6.52 -31.05
CA ALA A 585 3.44 -6.16 -30.29
C ALA A 585 2.72 -4.93 -30.87
N VAL A 586 3.48 -3.89 -31.27
CA VAL A 586 2.94 -2.68 -31.92
C VAL A 586 2.31 -3.02 -33.26
N ALA A 587 3.00 -3.78 -34.13
CA ALA A 587 2.49 -4.21 -35.42
C ALA A 587 1.17 -4.99 -35.26
N PHE A 588 1.17 -6.00 -34.38
CA PHE A 588 -0.03 -6.77 -34.06
C PHE A 588 -1.18 -5.89 -33.58
N ALA A 589 -0.91 -4.96 -32.66
CA ALA A 589 -1.92 -4.09 -32.10
C ALA A 589 -2.54 -3.17 -33.16
N ILE A 590 -1.72 -2.55 -34.00
CA ILE A 590 -2.17 -1.65 -35.07
C ILE A 590 -3.06 -2.41 -36.06
N MET A 591 -2.63 -3.58 -36.52
CA MET A 591 -3.38 -4.40 -37.49
C MET A 591 -4.76 -4.83 -36.99
N ASN A 592 -4.89 -5.07 -35.68
CA ASN A 592 -6.09 -5.67 -35.09
C ASN A 592 -7.02 -4.65 -34.39
N THR A 593 -6.77 -3.36 -34.58
CA THR A 593 -7.57 -2.27 -33.99
C THR A 593 -7.98 -1.23 -35.03
N ALA A 594 -9.13 -0.59 -34.80
CA ALA A 594 -9.64 0.43 -35.72
C ALA A 594 -8.73 1.66 -35.77
N SER A 595 -8.72 2.34 -36.92
CA SER A 595 -7.99 3.60 -37.10
C SER A 595 -8.38 4.63 -36.02
N GLY A 596 -7.42 5.43 -35.57
CA GLY A 596 -7.59 6.40 -34.48
C GLY A 596 -7.63 5.81 -33.05
N THR A 597 -7.64 4.49 -32.87
CA THR A 597 -7.60 3.89 -31.52
C THR A 597 -6.21 4.05 -30.89
N THR A 598 -6.10 4.51 -29.65
CA THR A 598 -4.81 4.50 -28.91
C THR A 598 -4.35 3.06 -28.68
N VAL A 599 -3.12 2.74 -29.08
CA VAL A 599 -2.48 1.44 -28.86
C VAL A 599 -1.81 1.43 -27.48
N ASN A 600 -2.01 0.38 -26.68
CA ASN A 600 -1.32 0.23 -25.40
C ASN A 600 -0.49 -1.05 -25.39
N ILE A 601 0.81 -0.94 -25.07
CA ILE A 601 1.75 -2.06 -24.98
C ILE A 601 2.37 -2.05 -23.58
N ILE A 602 2.60 -3.23 -23.00
CA ILE A 602 3.36 -3.38 -21.77
C ILE A 602 4.66 -4.12 -22.09
N LYS A 603 5.78 -3.60 -21.61
CA LYS A 603 7.10 -4.20 -21.68
C LYS A 603 7.58 -4.51 -20.27
N ASN A 604 8.06 -5.72 -20.03
CA ASN A 604 8.56 -6.14 -18.72
C ASN A 604 9.96 -5.58 -18.36
N LEU A 605 10.67 -5.06 -19.36
CA LEU A 605 11.98 -4.43 -19.23
C LEU A 605 11.89 -2.99 -19.73
N ARG A 606 12.97 -2.23 -19.58
CA ARG A 606 13.12 -0.95 -20.25
C ARG A 606 13.14 -1.14 -21.78
N VAL A 607 12.41 -0.29 -22.52
CA VAL A 607 12.42 -0.28 -23.99
C VAL A 607 13.85 0.00 -24.48
N CYS A 608 14.30 -0.52 -25.64
CA CYS A 608 15.64 -0.19 -26.15
C CYS A 608 15.65 1.07 -27.03
N GLY A 609 16.84 1.67 -27.23
CA GLY A 609 17.01 2.96 -27.94
C GLY A 609 16.36 2.94 -29.31
N ASP A 610 16.72 1.90 -30.06
CA ASP A 610 16.20 1.61 -31.39
C ASP A 610 14.67 1.47 -31.43
N CYS A 611 14.08 0.70 -30.51
CA CYS A 611 12.62 0.52 -30.46
C CYS A 611 11.90 1.82 -30.12
N HIS A 612 12.45 2.64 -29.22
CA HIS A 612 11.87 3.94 -28.90
C HIS A 612 11.83 4.86 -30.14
N THR A 613 12.93 4.94 -30.89
CA THR A 613 13.02 5.74 -32.13
C THR A 613 12.10 5.18 -33.21
N ALA A 614 12.08 3.86 -33.41
CA ALA A 614 11.19 3.23 -34.38
C ALA A 614 9.71 3.50 -34.06
N ILE A 615 9.30 3.33 -32.80
CA ILE A 615 7.89 3.48 -32.40
C ILE A 615 7.43 4.93 -32.50
N LYS A 616 8.31 5.89 -32.25
CA LYS A 616 8.08 7.32 -32.51
C LYS A 616 7.73 7.56 -33.99
N LEU A 617 8.51 6.98 -34.91
CA LEU A 617 8.25 7.09 -36.35
C LEU A 617 6.99 6.33 -36.77
N ILE A 618 6.77 5.12 -36.23
CA ILE A 618 5.54 4.35 -36.48
C ILE A 618 4.32 5.16 -36.08
N ALA A 619 4.30 5.75 -34.87
CA ALA A 619 3.19 6.58 -34.38
C ALA A 619 2.85 7.72 -35.35
N LYS A 620 3.87 8.36 -35.94
CA LYS A 620 3.70 9.39 -36.98
C LYS A 620 3.16 8.81 -38.29
N LEU A 621 3.72 7.69 -38.76
CA LEU A 621 3.37 7.06 -40.04
C LEU A 621 1.95 6.49 -40.05
N VAL A 622 1.46 6.03 -38.91
CA VAL A 622 0.10 5.47 -38.80
C VAL A 622 -0.93 6.46 -38.26
N ASP A 623 -0.53 7.69 -37.93
CA ASP A 623 -1.36 8.76 -37.35
C ASP A 623 -2.13 8.30 -36.10
N ARG A 624 -1.41 7.67 -35.15
CA ARG A 624 -2.00 7.12 -33.92
C ARG A 624 -1.12 7.34 -32.72
N GLU A 625 -1.75 7.58 -31.57
CA GLU A 625 -1.06 7.53 -30.28
C GLU A 625 -0.73 6.07 -29.91
N ILE A 626 0.54 5.81 -29.61
CA ILE A 626 1.02 4.54 -29.09
C ILE A 626 1.56 4.79 -27.68
N VAL A 627 1.01 4.09 -26.70
CA VAL A 627 1.42 4.18 -25.30
C VAL A 627 2.14 2.91 -24.92
N ILE A 628 3.38 3.03 -24.47
CA ILE A 628 4.16 1.88 -23.99
C ILE A 628 4.51 2.09 -22.52
N ARG A 629 4.08 1.14 -21.68
CA ARG A 629 4.52 1.03 -20.29
C ARG A 629 5.77 0.16 -20.26
N ASP A 630 6.89 0.70 -19.81
CA ASP A 630 8.07 -0.10 -19.47
C ASP A 630 8.12 -0.40 -17.96
N SER A 631 9.25 -0.93 -17.47
CA SER A 631 9.38 -1.29 -16.06
C SER A 631 9.26 -0.11 -15.08
N HIS A 632 9.42 1.13 -15.54
CA HIS A 632 9.48 2.32 -14.68
C HIS A 632 8.49 3.43 -15.06
N ARG A 633 8.08 3.53 -16.33
CA ARG A 633 7.28 4.67 -16.81
C ARG A 633 6.47 4.38 -18.08
N PHE A 634 5.64 5.34 -18.44
CA PHE A 634 4.90 5.39 -19.69
C PHE A 634 5.57 6.30 -20.70
N HIS A 635 5.57 5.85 -21.95
CA HIS A 635 6.01 6.61 -23.11
C HIS A 635 4.79 6.81 -24.01
N HIS A 636 4.38 8.07 -24.21
CA HIS A 636 3.32 8.41 -25.15
C HIS A 636 3.95 8.87 -26.45
N PHE A 637 3.88 8.01 -27.47
CA PHE A 637 4.36 8.31 -28.82
C PHE A 637 3.22 8.91 -29.63
N LYS A 638 3.39 10.14 -30.09
CA LYS A 638 2.42 10.86 -30.92
C LYS A 638 3.13 11.86 -31.82
N ASP A 639 2.71 11.93 -33.09
CA ASP A 639 3.21 12.90 -34.08
C ASP A 639 4.74 12.93 -34.24
N GLY A 640 5.41 11.78 -34.04
CA GLY A 640 6.87 11.69 -34.11
C GLY A 640 7.58 12.26 -32.90
N SER A 641 6.89 12.40 -31.77
CA SER A 641 7.45 12.80 -30.47
C SER A 641 7.11 11.78 -29.39
N CYS A 642 7.82 11.81 -28.27
CA CYS A 642 7.52 11.01 -27.08
C CYS A 642 7.36 11.94 -25.88
N SER A 643 6.42 11.64 -24.97
CA SER A 643 6.19 12.45 -23.74
C SER A 643 7.41 12.61 -22.85
N CYS A 644 8.43 11.78 -23.01
CA CYS A 644 9.68 11.93 -22.26
C CYS A 644 10.69 12.92 -22.82
N GLY A 645 10.44 13.52 -24.00
CA GLY A 645 11.38 14.45 -24.64
C GLY A 645 12.74 13.82 -24.97
N ASP A 646 12.77 12.51 -25.24
CA ASP A 646 13.99 11.69 -25.42
C ASP A 646 14.90 11.62 -24.19
N TYR A 647 14.41 12.09 -23.06
CA TYR A 647 15.05 11.96 -21.76
C TYR A 647 14.57 10.66 -21.09
N TRP A 648 15.19 9.52 -21.40
CA TRP A 648 15.00 8.29 -20.62
C TRP A 648 16.29 7.71 -20.10
#